data_AF-A0A094G4I0-F1
#
_entry.id   AF-A0A094G4I0-F1
#
_cell.length_a   1.000
_cell.length_b   1.000
_cell.length_c   1.000
_cell.angle_alpha   90.00
_cell.angle_beta   90.00
_cell.angle_gamma   90.00
#
_symmetry.space_group_name_H-M   'P 1'
#
loop_
_entity.id
_entity.type
_entity.pdbx_description
1 polymer ?
#
loop_
_entity_poly.entity_id
_entity_poly.type
_entity_poly.pdbx_seq_one_letter_code
_entity_poly.pdbx_strand_id
1 'polypeptide(L)'
;MHSTNAFGRVQALCLLIVSTFASPTVNAPHRVDNCYGPKNRSIWTDGFDIYSDYTNNSVVPPGKLVEYEFTLSQQWVAPDGFPKFAQVVNGQYPGPTLEANWGDTIRVTVHNNFTEDYNGTSIHWHGIRQYQTNWLDGVPGVTQCPVKPLDTQVYEFRAMQYGTSWYHGHFSLQYSNGLYGPMVIHGPSSANWDEDLGPWVLSDWYHADAFGLEWIGETTFLAALPDSSVLNGKGKFQDQGELYEVVVRKNKTYKIGIINTSTLLTYTFWIDGHNLTIIQADFVPIEPYVVSVINVGIGQRYEFIIETNADLVNGTNFWVNAQYCAEPELIPISNKVGVIRYDAADTSDPYTPEDQHVHFGCADPEPKNLVPVVKQNVGTRVNGIGPEDYLKLGHQAYPNATDFPGTVRKWVIQQTPQFVSWTEPSLWQYATKTNVTLPPEAVPFILDYDDDEWVYFVITSNYTLLHTDIPRNLTPSVHPMHLHGHDFNILAQGDGEIPDEPVLNFENPARRDVIDIDIGGWAVIAFEINNPGAWLFHCHIAFHSSAGLSLQFIEQPSKIKPLLERSGVLPEFDDRCKSWAEWYNTFEHLKMASASVIQLTPDHVGLTHAPGKTDESFNVASRILQKNHDENHIFWREVAGHNHITHSVLNVFALGGSPADLQRAFEDGIDIQRPPPPQDPVIIDALQDPDEFLKRTGHLEQYPNFLAFFSREIEAKGWVAVVQEHIFSKSRNAEKMFAQLFEGLYHPLIHLALGVEFAQPGIVAEGLAQAASHDSMGTEGYLFRAEQEAAKSTRHSKPLVELLHSVHDNESLRNAPFGFTDGPARVRNGVLGPKNQPLLVDIAAQFRIQVDDLERGLAETINSAAYTAGAAQRPGKARKLDFFHLHAVTASIALTVLSEQDWIAREDKVRLVEWKARIDLVWYAASGAVELHLEDIATYTPDRSAGYNWETLFQAVLKTHDDGHLIKAVRALKNGEEYSNKVNTDDKKVFPIQGDSWLKIAQMAYDSTVDRDIMQKWIWGVGFDEGWAHIPALE
;
A
#
# COMPACT_ATOMS: atom_id res chain seq x y z
N MET A 1 43.15 30.24 26.51
CA MET A 1 44.11 29.91 27.58
C MET A 1 43.31 29.45 28.79
N HIS A 2 43.75 28.32 29.35
CA HIS A 2 43.43 27.62 30.60
C HIS A 2 42.66 28.37 31.71
N SER A 3 41.91 27.74 32.62
CA SER A 3 41.34 26.40 32.77
C SER A 3 40.52 26.39 34.07
N THR A 4 39.47 25.58 34.09
CA THR A 4 39.05 24.66 35.18
C THR A 4 38.60 25.16 36.57
N ASN A 5 37.35 24.77 36.88
CA ASN A 5 36.90 23.95 38.02
C ASN A 5 36.25 24.61 39.26
N ALA A 6 34.92 24.55 39.26
CA ALA A 6 34.08 23.56 39.99
C ALA A 6 33.57 23.81 41.44
N PHE A 7 32.32 23.36 41.60
CA PHE A 7 31.53 22.95 42.78
C PHE A 7 30.68 23.98 43.56
N GLY A 8 29.38 23.67 43.67
CA GLY A 8 28.56 24.00 44.86
C GLY A 8 27.11 24.42 44.59
N ARG A 9 26.16 23.52 44.88
CA ARG A 9 24.70 23.67 44.78
C ARG A 9 24.08 24.46 45.97
N VAL A 10 22.99 25.19 45.67
CA VAL A 10 21.70 25.27 46.39
C VAL A 10 21.46 26.32 47.52
N GLN A 11 20.38 27.10 47.30
CA GLN A 11 19.43 27.79 48.22
C GLN A 11 19.86 29.06 48.99
N ALA A 12 19.20 30.20 48.71
CA ALA A 12 18.01 30.67 49.45
C ALA A 12 17.83 32.21 49.44
N LEU A 13 16.55 32.60 49.37
CA LEU A 13 15.89 33.78 49.96
C LEU A 13 16.12 35.20 49.39
N CYS A 14 15.05 35.69 48.74
CA CYS A 14 14.70 37.10 48.60
C CYS A 14 14.43 37.76 49.97
N LEU A 15 14.84 39.02 50.11
CA LEU A 15 14.46 39.92 51.21
C LEU A 15 14.03 41.28 50.62
N LEU A 16 12.84 41.72 51.03
CA LEU A 16 12.14 42.98 50.73
C LEU A 16 12.79 44.22 51.37
N ILE A 17 12.45 45.42 50.87
CA ILE A 17 12.16 46.71 51.58
C ILE A 17 11.60 47.69 50.50
N VAL A 18 10.32 48.10 50.45
CA VAL A 18 9.44 48.98 51.29
C VAL A 18 9.55 50.49 51.00
N SER A 19 8.41 51.13 50.63
CA SER A 19 7.90 52.46 51.10
C SER A 19 6.76 52.98 50.17
N THR A 20 5.62 53.61 50.52
CA THR A 20 4.95 54.07 51.77
C THR A 20 3.56 54.73 51.49
N PHE A 21 2.55 54.49 52.37
CA PHE A 21 1.36 55.27 52.85
C PHE A 21 0.34 55.99 51.89
N ALA A 22 -1.01 56.00 52.07
CA ALA A 22 -1.85 56.19 53.28
C ALA A 22 -3.33 55.62 53.20
N SER A 23 -3.99 55.50 54.37
CA SER A 23 -5.25 54.84 54.87
C SER A 23 -6.65 55.37 54.38
N PRO A 24 -7.86 54.83 54.79
CA PRO A 24 -8.19 53.87 55.88
C PRO A 24 -9.27 52.74 55.66
N THR A 25 -9.09 51.66 56.42
CA THR A 25 -10.05 50.71 57.07
C THR A 25 -11.36 50.26 56.38
N VAL A 26 -11.39 48.99 55.95
CA VAL A 26 -12.55 48.08 56.13
C VAL A 26 -12.01 46.69 56.52
N ASN A 27 -12.73 46.06 57.44
CA ASN A 27 -12.60 44.73 58.06
C ASN A 27 -11.73 43.68 57.36
N ALA A 28 -11.00 42.92 58.18
CA ALA A 28 -10.27 41.72 57.81
C ALA A 28 -11.14 40.77 56.95
N PRO A 29 -10.66 40.32 55.77
CA PRO A 29 -11.23 39.14 55.15
C PRO A 29 -10.45 37.91 55.63
N HIS A 30 -11.18 36.95 56.16
CA HIS A 30 -10.78 35.55 56.12
C HIS A 30 -10.31 35.23 54.69
N ARG A 31 -9.04 34.85 54.52
CA ARG A 31 -8.55 34.22 53.28
C ARG A 31 -9.30 32.89 53.13
N VAL A 32 -10.31 32.88 52.28
CA VAL A 32 -10.79 31.65 51.64
C VAL A 32 -9.87 31.43 50.44
N ASP A 33 -9.23 30.27 50.35
CA ASP A 33 -8.35 29.90 49.25
C ASP A 33 -9.17 29.80 47.95
N ASN A 34 -9.17 30.88 47.15
CA ASN A 34 -9.86 30.99 45.86
C ASN A 34 -9.01 30.51 44.66
N CYS A 35 -8.07 29.59 44.86
CA CYS A 35 -7.17 29.12 43.80
C CYS A 35 -7.65 27.79 43.21
N TYR A 36 -7.41 27.57 41.90
CA TYR A 36 -7.63 26.27 41.25
C TYR A 36 -6.92 25.17 42.05
N GLY A 37 -7.66 24.11 42.37
CA GLY A 37 -7.11 22.97 43.10
C GLY A 37 -8.14 21.90 43.38
N PRO A 38 -7.77 20.81 44.08
CA PRO A 38 -8.63 19.64 44.29
C PRO A 38 -10.01 19.92 44.92
N LYS A 39 -10.14 21.04 45.65
CA LYS A 39 -11.39 21.45 46.32
C LYS A 39 -12.14 22.56 45.60
N ASN A 40 -11.57 23.09 44.52
CA ASN A 40 -12.13 24.20 43.77
C ASN A 40 -11.67 24.14 42.30
N ARG A 41 -12.14 23.11 41.58
CA ARG A 41 -11.81 22.90 40.15
C ARG A 41 -12.61 23.80 39.21
N SER A 42 -13.64 24.49 39.71
CA SER A 42 -14.47 25.38 38.89
C SER A 42 -13.79 26.72 38.59
N ILE A 43 -12.83 27.18 39.40
CA ILE A 43 -12.05 28.40 39.15
C ILE A 43 -10.81 28.05 38.33
N TRP A 44 -10.52 28.74 37.23
CA TRP A 44 -9.31 28.46 36.43
C TRP A 44 -8.19 29.48 36.69
N THR A 45 -8.39 30.72 36.28
CA THR A 45 -7.45 31.84 36.46
C THR A 45 -8.22 33.11 36.84
N ASP A 46 -7.53 34.20 37.16
CA ASP A 46 -8.19 35.45 37.53
C ASP A 46 -9.17 35.92 36.43
N GLY A 47 -10.47 35.87 36.73
CA GLY A 47 -11.55 36.26 35.81
C GLY A 47 -12.07 35.16 34.89
N PHE A 48 -11.58 33.91 35.02
CA PHE A 48 -12.02 32.77 34.22
C PHE A 48 -12.35 31.55 35.10
N ASP A 49 -13.52 30.97 34.87
CA ASP A 49 -14.09 29.86 35.62
C ASP A 49 -15.00 28.98 34.73
N ILE A 50 -15.64 27.97 35.31
CA ILE A 50 -16.53 27.03 34.61
C ILE A 50 -17.78 27.70 33.98
N TYR A 51 -18.12 28.91 34.39
CA TYR A 51 -19.27 29.67 33.86
C TYR A 51 -18.88 30.68 32.79
N SER A 52 -17.57 30.84 32.54
CA SER A 52 -17.06 31.72 31.51
C SER A 52 -17.41 31.17 30.13
N ASP A 53 -18.10 31.99 29.34
CA ASP A 53 -18.68 31.58 28.07
C ASP A 53 -17.63 31.39 26.97
N TYR A 54 -17.00 30.21 26.94
CA TYR A 54 -16.01 29.83 25.95
C TYR A 54 -16.57 29.71 24.51
N THR A 55 -17.89 29.77 24.34
CA THR A 55 -18.53 29.81 23.01
C THR A 55 -18.46 31.22 22.41
N ASN A 56 -18.31 32.24 23.24
CA ASN A 56 -18.04 33.60 22.80
C ASN A 56 -16.55 33.76 22.48
N ASN A 57 -16.22 34.04 21.22
CA ASN A 57 -14.85 34.18 20.74
C ASN A 57 -14.04 35.31 21.42
N SER A 58 -14.69 36.23 22.15
CA SER A 58 -14.04 37.27 22.94
C SER A 58 -13.67 36.82 24.36
N VAL A 59 -14.16 35.68 24.82
CA VAL A 59 -13.96 35.14 26.17
C VAL A 59 -12.97 33.98 26.09
N VAL A 60 -11.70 34.33 26.07
CA VAL A 60 -10.60 33.37 26.06
C VAL A 60 -9.48 33.90 26.96
N PRO A 61 -8.96 33.11 27.90
CA PRO A 61 -7.88 33.57 28.78
C PRO A 61 -6.60 33.87 28.00
N PRO A 62 -5.69 34.68 28.58
CA PRO A 62 -4.33 34.79 28.07
C PRO A 62 -3.67 33.41 28.08
N GLY A 63 -2.99 33.07 26.99
CA GLY A 63 -2.21 31.84 26.89
C GLY A 63 -0.81 32.11 26.38
N LYS A 64 -0.01 31.05 26.35
CA LYS A 64 1.34 31.02 25.78
C LYS A 64 1.34 30.22 24.47
N LEU A 65 2.42 30.33 23.71
CA LEU A 65 2.70 29.40 22.62
C LEU A 65 3.16 28.05 23.19
N VAL A 66 2.58 26.97 22.70
CA VAL A 66 2.96 25.59 23.00
C VAL A 66 3.33 24.92 21.67
N GLU A 67 4.54 24.41 21.56
CA GLU A 67 5.08 23.87 20.31
C GLU A 67 5.27 22.35 20.41
N TYR A 68 4.89 21.64 19.34
CA TYR A 68 5.07 20.22 19.16
C TYR A 68 5.71 19.92 17.80
N GLU A 69 6.50 18.85 17.77
CA GLU A 69 7.12 18.31 16.55
C GLU A 69 6.65 16.88 16.37
N PHE A 70 5.93 16.61 15.29
CA PHE A 70 5.35 15.32 14.94
C PHE A 70 6.05 14.79 13.69
N THR A 71 6.81 13.70 13.82
CA THR A 71 7.32 12.91 12.71
C THR A 71 6.39 11.73 12.48
N LEU A 72 5.70 11.71 11.34
CA LEU A 72 4.81 10.64 10.94
C LEU A 72 5.63 9.58 10.18
N SER A 73 5.59 8.33 10.60
CA SER A 73 6.37 7.25 9.99
C SER A 73 5.66 5.91 10.10
N GLN A 74 6.06 4.91 9.31
CA GLN A 74 5.61 3.53 9.51
C GLN A 74 6.52 2.80 10.50
N GLN A 75 5.93 2.04 11.43
CA GLN A 75 6.65 1.24 12.43
C GLN A 75 5.92 -0.06 12.73
N TRP A 76 6.68 -1.09 13.13
CA TRP A 76 6.09 -2.30 13.71
C TRP A 76 5.61 -2.00 15.14
N VAL A 77 4.33 -2.26 15.41
CA VAL A 77 3.70 -2.14 16.73
C VAL A 77 2.98 -3.44 17.08
N ALA A 78 2.81 -3.71 18.37
CA ALA A 78 2.14 -4.92 18.85
C ALA A 78 1.30 -4.63 20.10
N PRO A 79 0.26 -3.77 20.01
CA PRO A 79 -0.49 -3.31 21.19
C PRO A 79 -1.25 -4.44 21.91
N ASP A 80 -1.62 -5.50 21.20
CA ASP A 80 -2.28 -6.69 21.72
C ASP A 80 -1.41 -7.96 21.67
N GLY A 81 -0.10 -7.78 21.41
CA GLY A 81 0.86 -8.87 21.22
C GLY A 81 1.04 -9.32 19.76
N PHE A 82 0.14 -8.93 18.84
CA PHE A 82 0.31 -9.25 17.41
C PHE A 82 1.08 -8.14 16.68
N PRO A 83 2.20 -8.43 16.00
CA PRO A 83 2.97 -7.42 15.28
C PRO A 83 2.26 -6.99 13.98
N LYS A 84 1.97 -5.69 13.87
CA LYS A 84 1.44 -5.03 12.66
C LYS A 84 2.34 -3.86 12.26
N PHE A 85 2.50 -3.65 10.96
CA PHE A 85 3.12 -2.45 10.43
C PHE A 85 2.08 -1.32 10.40
N ALA A 86 2.26 -0.32 11.26
CA ALA A 86 1.31 0.75 11.53
C ALA A 86 1.89 2.12 11.19
N GLN A 87 1.02 3.09 10.91
CA GLN A 87 1.39 4.49 10.76
C GLN A 87 1.32 5.16 12.14
N VAL A 88 2.40 5.80 12.57
CA VAL A 88 2.55 6.29 13.95
C VAL A 88 3.13 7.69 14.00
N VAL A 89 2.83 8.40 15.09
CA VAL A 89 3.42 9.71 15.40
C VAL A 89 4.59 9.53 16.35
N ASN A 90 5.76 10.06 15.99
CA ASN A 90 6.99 10.00 16.80
C ASN A 90 7.39 8.56 17.21
N GLY A 91 7.14 7.59 16.32
CA GLY A 91 7.44 6.18 16.56
C GLY A 91 6.58 5.52 17.66
N GLN A 92 5.47 6.15 18.06
CA GLN A 92 4.65 5.73 19.20
C GLN A 92 3.21 5.42 18.79
N TYR A 93 2.65 4.38 19.40
CA TYR A 93 1.24 4.05 19.32
C TYR A 93 0.64 3.86 20.73
N PRO A 94 -0.45 4.58 21.08
CA PRO A 94 -0.95 5.76 20.39
C PRO A 94 0.12 6.86 20.29
N GLY A 95 -0.12 7.85 19.44
CA GLY A 95 0.74 9.04 19.35
C GLY A 95 0.83 9.79 20.69
N PRO A 96 1.85 10.66 20.87
CA PRO A 96 2.06 11.39 22.10
C PRO A 96 0.86 12.28 22.45
N THR A 97 0.56 12.43 23.75
CA THR A 97 -0.48 13.36 24.20
C THR A 97 -0.09 14.80 23.88
N LEU A 98 -0.96 15.51 23.17
CA LEU A 98 -0.86 16.95 23.00
C LEU A 98 -1.52 17.63 24.20
N GLU A 99 -0.77 18.40 24.97
CA GLU A 99 -1.25 19.10 26.17
C GLU A 99 -1.12 20.62 26.01
N ALA A 100 -2.19 21.34 26.34
CA ALA A 100 -2.20 22.80 26.37
C ALA A 100 -3.11 23.31 27.49
N ASN A 101 -3.10 24.60 27.77
CA ASN A 101 -4.10 25.24 28.63
C ASN A 101 -5.13 25.98 27.78
N TRP A 102 -6.33 26.14 28.31
CA TRP A 102 -7.31 27.05 27.73
C TRP A 102 -6.66 28.41 27.47
N GLY A 103 -6.78 28.90 26.23
CA GLY A 103 -6.21 30.17 25.76
C GLY A 103 -4.82 30.09 25.13
N ASP A 104 -4.08 29.00 25.31
CA ASP A 104 -2.78 28.78 24.65
C ASP A 104 -2.92 28.77 23.11
N THR A 105 -1.85 29.14 22.42
CA THR A 105 -1.72 28.93 20.97
C THR A 105 -0.90 27.66 20.78
N ILE A 106 -1.46 26.68 20.09
CA ILE A 106 -0.82 25.40 19.81
C ILE A 106 -0.22 25.49 18.42
N ARG A 107 1.08 25.20 18.31
CA ARG A 107 1.78 25.05 17.03
C ARG A 107 2.32 23.63 16.92
N VAL A 108 1.94 22.91 15.87
CA VAL A 108 2.45 21.57 15.59
C VAL A 108 3.10 21.55 14.22
N THR A 109 4.40 21.30 14.19
CA THR A 109 5.13 21.00 12.95
C THR A 109 4.98 19.51 12.67
N VAL A 110 4.42 19.17 11.51
CA VAL A 110 4.15 17.79 11.08
C VAL A 110 5.04 17.46 9.89
N HIS A 111 5.95 16.51 10.08
CA HIS A 111 6.81 15.95 9.05
C HIS A 111 6.20 14.65 8.51
N ASN A 112 5.88 14.60 7.22
CA ASN A 112 5.44 13.37 6.58
C ASN A 112 6.67 12.53 6.18
N ASN A 113 7.05 11.54 6.98
CA ASN A 113 8.12 10.59 6.68
C ASN A 113 7.57 9.21 6.23
N PHE A 114 6.44 9.18 5.54
CA PHE A 114 5.92 7.96 4.93
C PHE A 114 6.72 7.59 3.68
N THR A 115 7.77 6.78 3.83
CA THR A 115 8.68 6.37 2.74
C THR A 115 8.40 4.99 2.18
N GLU A 116 7.56 4.19 2.85
CA GLU A 116 7.26 2.81 2.42
C GLU A 116 6.04 2.76 1.47
N ASP A 117 4.95 3.42 1.85
CA ASP A 117 3.72 3.52 1.04
C ASP A 117 3.62 4.81 0.22
N TYR A 118 4.53 5.77 0.48
CA TYR A 118 4.53 7.13 -0.10
C TYR A 118 3.17 7.84 0.00
N ASN A 119 2.40 7.58 1.06
CA ASN A 119 1.12 8.23 1.25
C ASN A 119 1.27 9.74 1.51
N GLY A 120 0.38 10.54 0.92
CA GLY A 120 0.08 11.88 1.44
C GLY A 120 -0.50 11.80 2.85
N THR A 121 -0.50 12.88 3.60
CA THR A 121 -1.10 12.89 4.94
C THR A 121 -1.67 14.24 5.33
N SER A 122 -2.54 14.24 6.34
CA SER A 122 -3.14 15.42 6.93
C SER A 122 -3.61 15.07 8.34
N ILE A 123 -3.36 15.94 9.31
CA ILE A 123 -3.75 15.71 10.71
C ILE A 123 -4.93 16.62 11.04
N HIS A 124 -6.06 16.01 11.40
CA HIS A 124 -7.23 16.69 11.93
C HIS A 124 -7.17 16.77 13.45
N TRP A 125 -7.71 17.87 13.99
CA TRP A 125 -7.73 18.21 15.41
C TRP A 125 -9.17 18.09 15.91
N HIS A 126 -9.60 16.86 16.20
CA HIS A 126 -11.00 16.52 16.46
C HIS A 126 -11.62 17.46 17.50
N GLY A 127 -12.77 18.05 17.16
CA GLY A 127 -13.55 18.94 18.04
C GLY A 127 -12.96 20.34 18.23
N ILE A 128 -11.76 20.65 17.73
CA ILE A 128 -11.24 22.02 17.76
C ILE A 128 -12.04 22.89 16.80
N ARG A 129 -12.61 23.97 17.32
CA ARG A 129 -13.45 24.90 16.56
C ARG A 129 -12.78 25.51 15.33
N GLN A 130 -11.45 25.60 15.30
CA GLN A 130 -10.68 26.24 14.22
C GLN A 130 -11.21 27.66 13.88
N TYR A 131 -11.54 28.44 14.92
CA TYR A 131 -12.13 29.76 14.73
C TYR A 131 -11.21 30.65 13.90
N GLN A 132 -11.68 31.05 12.72
CA GLN A 132 -10.90 31.83 11.74
C GLN A 132 -9.61 31.15 11.24
N THR A 133 -9.47 29.84 11.41
CA THR A 133 -8.29 29.05 11.01
C THR A 133 -8.67 27.80 10.20
N ASN A 134 -9.77 27.84 9.46
CA ASN A 134 -10.32 26.70 8.70
C ASN A 134 -9.29 25.98 7.79
N TRP A 135 -8.29 26.67 7.22
CA TRP A 135 -7.23 26.05 6.40
C TRP A 135 -6.23 25.17 7.18
N LEU A 136 -6.37 25.09 8.50
CA LEU A 136 -5.57 24.27 9.43
C LEU A 136 -6.42 23.17 10.08
N ASP A 137 -7.64 22.97 9.61
CA ASP A 137 -8.54 21.93 10.12
C ASP A 137 -8.06 20.52 9.76
N GLY A 138 -7.22 20.36 8.72
CA GLY A 138 -6.59 19.07 8.46
C GLY A 138 -7.40 18.09 7.61
N VAL A 139 -8.35 18.55 6.79
CA VAL A 139 -9.21 17.69 5.97
C VAL A 139 -8.77 17.74 4.50
N PRO A 140 -8.14 16.68 3.97
CA PRO A 140 -7.63 16.66 2.61
C PRO A 140 -8.78 16.71 1.59
N GLY A 141 -8.68 17.62 0.62
CA GLY A 141 -9.70 17.86 -0.40
C GLY A 141 -10.89 18.73 0.04
N VAL A 142 -10.95 19.12 1.32
CA VAL A 142 -11.88 20.14 1.82
C VAL A 142 -11.12 21.40 2.23
N THR A 143 -10.34 21.33 3.31
CA THR A 143 -9.67 22.50 3.88
C THR A 143 -8.22 22.66 3.43
N GLN A 144 -7.58 21.57 3.00
CA GLN A 144 -6.20 21.62 2.50
C GLN A 144 -5.88 20.53 1.49
N CYS A 145 -4.78 20.71 0.75
CA CYS A 145 -4.14 19.60 0.05
C CYS A 145 -3.33 18.76 1.05
N PRO A 146 -3.18 17.44 0.82
CA PRO A 146 -2.31 16.60 1.63
C PRO A 146 -0.85 17.10 1.65
N VAL A 147 -0.17 16.84 2.75
CA VAL A 147 1.28 16.96 2.88
C VAL A 147 1.90 15.78 2.15
N LYS A 148 2.67 16.02 1.09
CA LYS A 148 3.33 14.96 0.32
C LYS A 148 4.42 14.26 1.16
N PRO A 149 4.84 13.04 0.79
CA PRO A 149 5.97 12.38 1.43
C PRO A 149 7.23 13.26 1.44
N LEU A 150 7.96 13.20 2.55
CA LEU A 150 9.18 13.95 2.84
C LEU A 150 8.98 15.48 2.95
N ASP A 151 7.74 15.95 3.04
CA ASP A 151 7.41 17.36 3.21
C ASP A 151 6.91 17.67 4.62
N THR A 152 6.74 18.95 4.94
CA THR A 152 6.40 19.44 6.27
C THR A 152 5.26 20.45 6.23
N GLN A 153 4.35 20.37 7.21
CA GLN A 153 3.29 21.36 7.41
C GLN A 153 3.28 21.84 8.86
N VAL A 154 3.04 23.14 9.04
CA VAL A 154 2.81 23.72 10.38
C VAL A 154 1.32 23.99 10.57
N TYR A 155 0.76 23.48 11.67
CA TYR A 155 -0.57 23.79 12.13
C TYR A 155 -0.46 24.74 13.33
N GLU A 156 -1.14 25.89 13.29
CA GLU A 156 -1.15 26.87 14.38
C GLU A 156 -2.55 27.42 14.65
N PHE A 157 -3.11 27.12 15.82
CA PHE A 157 -4.45 27.56 16.20
C PHE A 157 -4.54 27.83 17.69
N ARG A 158 -5.55 28.60 18.09
CA ARG A 158 -5.78 28.95 19.50
C ARG A 158 -6.70 27.93 20.17
N ALA A 159 -6.34 27.51 21.38
CA ALA A 159 -7.17 26.67 22.24
C ALA A 159 -8.35 27.50 22.79
N MET A 160 -9.43 27.58 22.02
CA MET A 160 -10.65 28.31 22.38
C MET A 160 -11.55 27.50 23.33
N GLN A 161 -11.46 26.17 23.27
CA GLN A 161 -12.16 25.21 24.12
C GLN A 161 -11.18 24.59 25.14
N TYR A 162 -11.71 23.84 26.11
CA TYR A 162 -10.94 23.07 27.08
C TYR A 162 -11.61 21.73 27.37
N GLY A 163 -10.82 20.69 27.66
CA GLY A 163 -11.31 19.34 27.82
C GLY A 163 -10.39 18.25 27.26
N THR A 164 -10.96 17.07 27.06
CA THR A 164 -10.32 15.92 26.41
C THR A 164 -10.81 15.75 24.97
N SER A 165 -9.88 15.62 24.04
CA SER A 165 -10.12 15.29 22.65
C SER A 165 -8.94 14.51 22.07
N TRP A 166 -8.77 14.48 20.76
CA TRP A 166 -7.76 13.71 20.06
C TRP A 166 -7.40 14.35 18.71
N TYR A 167 -6.29 13.91 18.14
CA TYR A 167 -5.88 14.23 16.77
C TYR A 167 -5.70 12.92 15.99
N HIS A 168 -5.92 12.96 14.69
CA HIS A 168 -5.78 11.78 13.85
C HIS A 168 -5.48 12.11 12.38
N GLY A 169 -4.93 11.12 11.67
CA GLY A 169 -4.84 11.14 10.22
C GLY A 169 -6.22 11.24 9.60
N HIS A 170 -6.43 12.22 8.74
CA HIS A 170 -7.68 12.41 8.00
C HIS A 170 -7.54 12.08 6.51
N PHE A 171 -6.42 11.48 6.11
CA PHE A 171 -6.20 10.97 4.76
C PHE A 171 -6.70 9.53 4.68
N SER A 172 -7.89 9.33 4.11
CA SER A 172 -8.50 8.01 3.95
C SER A 172 -8.49 7.22 5.29
N LEU A 173 -7.89 6.03 5.33
CA LEU A 173 -7.92 5.11 6.47
C LEU A 173 -6.64 5.15 7.33
N GLN A 174 -5.83 6.21 7.23
CA GLN A 174 -4.56 6.31 7.96
C GLN A 174 -4.70 6.14 9.47
N TYR A 175 -5.75 6.73 10.08
CA TYR A 175 -5.91 6.60 11.53
C TYR A 175 -6.30 5.18 11.96
N SER A 176 -7.07 4.46 11.15
CA SER A 176 -7.38 3.03 11.37
C SER A 176 -6.13 2.14 11.33
N ASN A 177 -5.05 2.63 10.69
CA ASN A 177 -3.73 2.02 10.72
C ASN A 177 -2.81 2.54 11.83
N GLY A 178 -3.33 3.33 12.76
CA GLY A 178 -2.67 3.72 14.00
C GLY A 178 -2.31 5.20 14.11
N LEU A 179 -2.59 6.02 13.09
CA LEU A 179 -2.18 7.42 13.04
C LEU A 179 -3.12 8.32 13.87
N TYR A 180 -3.11 8.18 15.19
CA TYR A 180 -3.87 9.04 16.10
C TYR A 180 -3.19 9.18 17.46
N GLY A 181 -3.59 10.19 18.24
CA GLY A 181 -3.18 10.37 19.62
C GLY A 181 -4.10 11.30 20.40
N PRO A 182 -4.05 11.28 21.75
CA PRO A 182 -4.93 12.10 22.57
C PRO A 182 -4.49 13.56 22.62
N MET A 183 -5.45 14.44 22.89
CA MET A 183 -5.26 15.87 23.09
C MET A 183 -6.00 16.31 24.36
N VAL A 184 -5.32 17.03 25.25
CA VAL A 184 -5.88 17.54 26.49
C VAL A 184 -5.63 19.04 26.57
N ILE A 185 -6.71 19.80 26.68
CA ILE A 185 -6.63 21.24 26.94
C ILE A 185 -7.12 21.47 28.36
N HIS A 186 -6.23 21.78 29.29
CA HIS A 186 -6.57 21.98 30.68
C HIS A 186 -7.42 23.24 30.89
N GLY A 187 -8.45 23.10 31.72
CA GLY A 187 -9.39 24.16 32.06
C GLY A 187 -10.15 23.90 33.36
N PRO A 188 -11.18 24.70 33.66
CA PRO A 188 -12.06 24.47 34.81
C PRO A 188 -12.89 23.18 34.63
N SER A 189 -13.43 22.67 35.73
CA SER A 189 -14.28 21.47 35.74
C SER A 189 -15.56 21.70 36.55
N SER A 190 -16.65 21.04 36.15
CA SER A 190 -17.96 21.14 36.81
C SER A 190 -18.05 20.37 38.13
N ALA A 191 -17.06 19.55 38.46
CA ALA A 191 -16.93 18.88 39.75
C ALA A 191 -15.48 18.81 40.24
N ASN A 192 -15.32 18.59 41.55
CA ASN A 192 -14.02 18.48 42.20
C ASN A 192 -13.46 17.06 42.12
N TRP A 193 -12.16 16.95 41.90
CA TRP A 193 -11.42 15.69 41.86
C TRP A 193 -10.00 15.85 42.43
N ASP A 194 -9.48 14.79 43.03
CA ASP A 194 -8.16 14.75 43.65
C ASP A 194 -7.04 14.65 42.60
N GLU A 195 -7.14 13.67 41.72
CA GLU A 195 -6.09 13.26 40.76
C GLU A 195 -6.66 13.11 39.35
N ASP A 196 -5.84 13.39 38.34
CA ASP A 196 -6.17 13.19 36.92
C ASP A 196 -5.41 11.96 36.43
N LEU A 197 -6.14 10.97 35.90
CA LEU A 197 -5.56 9.78 35.26
C LEU A 197 -5.30 9.99 33.76
N GLY A 198 -5.64 11.17 33.24
CA GLY A 198 -5.43 11.53 31.85
C GLY A 198 -6.39 10.83 30.88
N PRO A 199 -6.04 10.85 29.58
CA PRO A 199 -6.87 10.28 28.54
C PRO A 199 -6.83 8.74 28.54
N TRP A 200 -7.99 8.13 28.34
CA TRP A 200 -8.20 6.71 28.15
C TRP A 200 -8.66 6.49 26.70
N VAL A 201 -7.71 6.18 25.83
CA VAL A 201 -7.88 6.03 24.39
C VAL A 201 -8.31 4.59 24.10
N LEU A 202 -9.59 4.41 23.83
CA LEU A 202 -10.23 3.13 23.53
C LEU A 202 -10.37 2.98 22.01
N SER A 203 -9.90 1.88 21.46
CA SER A 203 -10.00 1.61 20.02
C SER A 203 -10.23 0.13 19.76
N ASP A 204 -11.02 -0.17 18.73
CA ASP A 204 -10.89 -1.44 18.03
C ASP A 204 -9.51 -1.54 17.33
N TRP A 205 -9.04 -2.78 17.13
CA TRP A 205 -7.73 -3.02 16.53
C TRP A 205 -7.79 -4.13 15.48
N TYR A 206 -7.17 -3.84 14.33
CA TYR A 206 -7.10 -4.71 13.16
C TYR A 206 -5.66 -5.14 12.94
N HIS A 207 -5.43 -6.43 12.71
CA HIS A 207 -4.13 -6.99 12.33
C HIS A 207 -3.82 -6.79 10.86
N ALA A 208 -4.85 -6.79 10.02
CA ALA A 208 -4.73 -6.45 8.61
C ALA A 208 -4.59 -4.94 8.38
N ASP A 209 -4.04 -4.59 7.22
CA ASP A 209 -3.94 -3.22 6.74
C ASP A 209 -5.34 -2.66 6.41
N ALA A 210 -5.70 -1.52 7.00
CA ALA A 210 -7.03 -0.93 6.86
C ALA A 210 -7.36 -0.57 5.40
N PHE A 211 -6.36 -0.14 4.61
CA PHE A 211 -6.55 0.16 3.18
C PHE A 211 -6.98 -1.08 2.38
N GLY A 212 -6.45 -2.27 2.71
CA GLY A 212 -6.87 -3.53 2.10
C GLY A 212 -8.26 -4.00 2.57
N LEU A 213 -8.63 -3.69 3.81
CA LEU A 213 -9.93 -4.07 4.38
C LEU A 213 -11.11 -3.32 3.76
N GLU A 214 -10.91 -2.07 3.32
CA GLU A 214 -11.93 -1.27 2.63
C GLU A 214 -12.50 -2.01 1.41
N TRP A 215 -11.63 -2.67 0.64
CA TRP A 215 -12.03 -3.43 -0.53
C TRP A 215 -13.05 -4.51 -0.20
N ILE A 216 -12.91 -5.18 0.95
CA ILE A 216 -13.87 -6.18 1.42
C ILE A 216 -15.23 -5.52 1.70
N GLY A 217 -15.23 -4.37 2.37
CA GLY A 217 -16.46 -3.62 2.68
C GLY A 217 -17.19 -3.12 1.43
N GLU A 218 -16.45 -2.64 0.43
CA GLU A 218 -17.04 -2.09 -0.80
C GLU A 218 -17.50 -3.17 -1.79
N THR A 219 -16.82 -4.32 -1.83
CA THR A 219 -17.13 -5.39 -2.82
C THR A 219 -17.97 -6.53 -2.26
N THR A 220 -18.14 -6.61 -0.94
CA THR A 220 -18.95 -7.65 -0.29
C THR A 220 -20.11 -7.05 0.52
N PHE A 221 -20.84 -7.89 1.27
CA PHE A 221 -21.87 -7.47 2.22
C PHE A 221 -21.39 -7.45 3.67
N LEU A 222 -20.09 -7.65 3.91
CA LEU A 222 -19.52 -7.84 5.24
C LEU A 222 -18.63 -6.66 5.61
N ALA A 223 -18.88 -6.07 6.78
CA ALA A 223 -17.94 -5.15 7.39
C ALA A 223 -16.69 -5.92 7.84
N ALA A 224 -15.51 -5.30 7.71
CA ALA A 224 -14.30 -5.84 8.29
C ALA A 224 -14.40 -5.77 9.82
N LEU A 225 -14.36 -6.93 10.48
CA LEU A 225 -14.41 -7.01 11.93
C LEU A 225 -13.02 -6.85 12.54
N PRO A 226 -12.89 -6.18 13.69
CA PRO A 226 -11.61 -6.06 14.37
C PRO A 226 -11.21 -7.38 15.06
N ASP A 227 -9.91 -7.56 15.25
CA ASP A 227 -9.31 -8.73 15.88
C ASP A 227 -9.29 -8.62 17.42
N SER A 228 -9.19 -7.40 17.94
CA SER A 228 -9.18 -7.12 19.38
C SER A 228 -9.64 -5.68 19.69
N SER A 229 -9.70 -5.34 20.98
CA SER A 229 -9.84 -3.97 21.47
C SER A 229 -8.60 -3.60 22.29
N VAL A 230 -8.16 -2.35 22.20
CA VAL A 230 -7.02 -1.81 22.93
C VAL A 230 -7.44 -0.57 23.72
N LEU A 231 -6.89 -0.44 24.94
CA LEU A 231 -7.01 0.75 25.78
C LEU A 231 -5.62 1.31 26.03
N ASN A 232 -5.38 2.57 25.67
CA ASN A 232 -4.07 3.23 25.78
C ASN A 232 -2.92 2.40 25.16
N GLY A 233 -3.18 1.79 24.00
CA GLY A 233 -2.20 0.97 23.27
C GLY A 233 -1.95 -0.42 23.86
N LYS A 234 -2.80 -0.88 24.78
CA LYS A 234 -2.68 -2.16 25.45
C LYS A 234 -3.95 -2.99 25.28
N GLY A 235 -3.80 -4.21 24.77
CA GLY A 235 -4.89 -5.17 24.61
C GLY A 235 -4.39 -6.61 24.71
N LYS A 236 -5.29 -7.57 24.47
CA LYS A 236 -4.94 -8.99 24.40
C LYS A 236 -5.55 -9.67 23.18
N PHE A 237 -4.74 -10.49 22.53
CA PHE A 237 -5.19 -11.40 21.47
C PHE A 237 -4.58 -12.79 21.69
N GLN A 238 -5.43 -13.83 21.74
CA GLN A 238 -5.00 -15.23 21.93
C GLN A 238 -3.95 -15.43 23.05
N ASP A 239 -4.21 -14.86 24.22
CA ASP A 239 -3.34 -14.87 25.41
C ASP A 239 -2.00 -14.12 25.29
N GLN A 240 -1.76 -13.41 24.18
CA GLN A 240 -0.65 -12.48 24.01
C GLN A 240 -1.07 -11.06 24.37
N GLY A 241 -0.08 -10.20 24.59
CA GLY A 241 -0.31 -8.80 24.99
C GLY A 241 -0.60 -8.62 26.48
N GLU A 242 -0.85 -7.36 26.85
CA GLU A 242 -1.16 -6.95 28.22
C GLU A 242 -2.34 -5.98 28.20
N LEU A 243 -3.21 -6.05 29.20
CA LEU A 243 -4.26 -5.06 29.38
C LEU A 243 -3.69 -3.78 30.01
N TYR A 244 -4.39 -2.67 29.82
CA TYR A 244 -4.08 -1.43 30.53
C TYR A 244 -4.35 -1.58 32.02
N GLU A 245 -3.41 -1.17 32.87
CA GLU A 245 -3.57 -1.26 34.32
C GLU A 245 -3.26 0.09 34.99
N VAL A 246 -4.07 0.44 35.99
CA VAL A 246 -3.85 1.63 36.81
C VAL A 246 -4.01 1.32 38.28
N VAL A 247 -3.14 1.90 39.11
CA VAL A 247 -3.21 1.79 40.56
C VAL A 247 -3.91 3.01 41.14
N VAL A 248 -4.92 2.79 41.96
CA VAL A 248 -5.69 3.85 42.62
C VAL A 248 -5.65 3.71 44.14
N ARG A 249 -5.79 4.83 44.84
CA ARG A 249 -5.81 4.87 46.31
C ARG A 249 -7.23 4.91 46.81
N LYS A 250 -7.58 4.04 47.76
CA LYS A 250 -8.91 4.01 48.38
C LYS A 250 -9.35 5.39 48.92
N ASN A 251 -10.63 5.71 48.75
CA ASN A 251 -11.29 6.96 49.17
C ASN A 251 -10.70 8.22 48.52
N LYS A 252 -10.31 8.10 47.24
CA LYS A 252 -9.92 9.21 46.36
C LYS A 252 -10.84 9.32 45.15
N THR A 253 -10.89 10.52 44.60
CA THR A 253 -11.58 10.83 43.36
C THR A 253 -10.60 11.01 42.21
N TYR A 254 -10.85 10.31 41.10
CA TYR A 254 -9.99 10.33 39.92
C TYR A 254 -10.78 10.80 38.70
N LYS A 255 -10.28 11.83 38.00
CA LYS A 255 -10.79 12.23 36.69
C LYS A 255 -10.19 11.35 35.59
N ILE A 256 -11.01 10.91 34.66
CA ILE A 256 -10.62 10.16 33.46
C ILE A 256 -11.29 10.82 32.25
N GLY A 257 -10.56 11.01 31.16
CA GLY A 257 -11.11 11.42 29.87
C GLY A 257 -11.14 10.26 28.89
N ILE A 258 -12.27 9.57 28.72
CA ILE A 258 -12.37 8.48 27.75
C ILE A 258 -12.58 9.02 26.34
N ILE A 259 -11.93 8.39 25.37
CA ILE A 259 -12.00 8.72 23.95
C ILE A 259 -12.22 7.42 23.19
N ASN A 260 -13.24 7.35 22.33
CA ASN A 260 -13.36 6.24 21.39
C ASN A 260 -12.73 6.62 20.04
N THR A 261 -11.57 6.05 19.72
CA THR A 261 -10.81 6.29 18.48
C THR A 261 -10.96 5.13 17.48
N SER A 262 -12.01 4.32 17.64
CA SER A 262 -12.26 3.14 16.82
C SER A 262 -12.48 3.44 15.34
N THR A 263 -12.37 2.39 14.54
CA THR A 263 -12.69 2.39 13.12
C THR A 263 -14.16 2.03 12.87
N LEU A 264 -14.71 1.09 13.65
CA LEU A 264 -16.03 0.51 13.46
C LEU A 264 -16.88 0.46 14.76
N LEU A 265 -16.26 0.24 15.92
CA LEU A 265 -17.01 -0.09 17.14
C LEU A 265 -17.42 1.13 17.98
N THR A 266 -18.73 1.28 18.20
CA THR A 266 -19.29 2.02 19.36
C THR A 266 -19.31 1.09 20.57
N TYR A 267 -18.81 1.58 21.71
CA TYR A 267 -18.64 0.77 22.92
C TYR A 267 -19.63 1.16 24.02
N THR A 268 -20.25 0.16 24.64
CA THR A 268 -20.83 0.25 25.98
C THR A 268 -19.72 0.06 27.01
N PHE A 269 -19.47 1.08 27.83
CA PHE A 269 -18.34 1.17 28.77
C PHE A 269 -18.81 1.20 30.24
N TRP A 270 -18.13 0.44 31.09
CA TRP A 270 -18.31 0.48 32.55
C TRP A 270 -17.07 -0.01 33.31
N ILE A 271 -17.04 0.30 34.61
CA ILE A 271 -15.98 -0.15 35.52
C ILE A 271 -16.65 -0.92 36.66
N ASP A 272 -16.25 -2.18 36.86
CA ASP A 272 -16.86 -3.03 37.88
C ASP A 272 -16.72 -2.38 39.27
N GLY A 273 -17.81 -2.34 40.04
CA GLY A 273 -17.84 -1.79 41.39
C GLY A 273 -17.73 -0.26 41.50
N HIS A 274 -17.78 0.49 40.39
CA HIS A 274 -17.65 1.95 40.39
C HIS A 274 -18.77 2.62 39.60
N ASN A 275 -19.22 3.78 40.08
CA ASN A 275 -20.07 4.68 39.30
C ASN A 275 -19.21 5.74 38.59
N LEU A 276 -19.71 6.22 37.47
CA LEU A 276 -19.11 7.27 36.65
C LEU A 276 -19.91 8.56 36.88
N THR A 277 -19.27 9.58 37.45
CA THR A 277 -19.86 10.93 37.51
C THR A 277 -19.43 11.68 36.26
N ILE A 278 -20.29 11.77 35.25
CA ILE A 278 -19.99 12.45 33.98
C ILE A 278 -19.99 13.96 34.23
N ILE A 279 -18.96 14.63 33.76
CA ILE A 279 -18.73 16.08 33.99
C ILE A 279 -18.55 16.86 32.68
N GLN A 280 -18.28 16.17 31.58
CA GLN A 280 -18.08 16.76 30.27
C GLN A 280 -18.46 15.76 29.17
N ALA A 281 -19.10 16.26 28.10
CA ALA A 281 -19.30 15.53 26.86
C ALA A 281 -18.55 16.27 25.75
N ASP A 282 -17.65 15.59 25.05
CA ASP A 282 -16.74 16.18 24.07
C ASP A 282 -15.99 17.39 24.68
N PHE A 283 -15.99 18.57 24.03
CA PHE A 283 -15.43 19.81 24.60
C PHE A 283 -16.43 20.66 25.40
N VAL A 284 -17.57 20.09 25.81
CA VAL A 284 -18.66 20.80 26.47
C VAL A 284 -18.82 20.35 27.93
N PRO A 285 -18.42 21.18 28.92
CA PRO A 285 -18.69 20.90 30.32
C PRO A 285 -20.19 20.87 30.60
N ILE A 286 -20.63 19.88 31.36
CA ILE A 286 -22.04 19.67 31.70
C ILE A 286 -22.28 19.68 33.21
N GLU A 287 -23.54 19.87 33.60
CA GLU A 287 -23.99 19.63 34.97
C GLU A 287 -23.73 18.16 35.34
N PRO A 288 -23.03 17.87 36.46
CA PRO A 288 -22.64 16.49 36.76
C PRO A 288 -23.83 15.56 36.98
N TYR A 289 -23.78 14.38 36.36
CA TYR A 289 -24.75 13.30 36.60
C TYR A 289 -24.05 11.95 36.73
N VAL A 290 -24.67 11.02 37.44
CA VAL A 290 -24.07 9.74 37.81
C VAL A 290 -24.70 8.60 37.03
N VAL A 291 -23.87 7.75 36.43
CA VAL A 291 -24.27 6.52 35.73
C VAL A 291 -23.37 5.36 36.15
N SER A 292 -23.82 4.13 35.95
CA SER A 292 -22.98 2.93 36.11
C SER A 292 -22.38 2.45 34.79
N VAL A 293 -22.96 2.87 33.67
CA VAL A 293 -22.62 2.44 32.29
C VAL A 293 -22.92 3.59 31.33
N ILE A 294 -22.13 3.72 30.26
CA ILE A 294 -22.28 4.76 29.24
C ILE A 294 -21.89 4.22 27.87
N ASN A 295 -22.58 4.67 26.81
CA ASN A 295 -22.12 4.44 25.44
C ASN A 295 -21.15 5.54 25.01
N VAL A 296 -20.08 5.15 24.34
CA VAL A 296 -19.09 6.05 23.77
C VAL A 296 -19.01 5.79 22.27
N GLY A 297 -19.68 6.63 21.49
CA GLY A 297 -19.64 6.60 20.03
C GLY A 297 -18.27 6.93 19.46
N ILE A 298 -17.99 6.53 18.23
CA ILE A 298 -16.67 6.79 17.60
C ILE A 298 -16.46 8.30 17.47
N GLY A 299 -15.32 8.79 17.92
CA GLY A 299 -14.99 10.22 17.99
C GLY A 299 -15.56 10.95 19.20
N GLN A 300 -16.46 10.33 19.97
CA GLN A 300 -16.98 10.91 21.20
C GLN A 300 -15.97 10.84 22.35
N ARG A 301 -16.10 11.81 23.27
CA ARG A 301 -15.35 11.84 24.51
C ARG A 301 -16.27 12.10 25.69
N TYR A 302 -15.91 11.54 26.84
CA TYR A 302 -16.50 11.93 28.11
C TYR A 302 -15.40 12.11 29.15
N GLU A 303 -15.46 13.20 29.89
CA GLU A 303 -14.74 13.27 31.16
C GLU A 303 -15.66 12.81 32.28
N PHE A 304 -15.18 11.91 33.12
CA PHE A 304 -15.91 11.43 34.29
C PHE A 304 -15.00 11.27 35.50
N ILE A 305 -15.62 11.28 36.68
CA ILE A 305 -14.97 11.07 37.96
C ILE A 305 -15.41 9.72 38.52
N ILE A 306 -14.44 8.90 38.93
CA ILE A 306 -14.69 7.73 39.78
C ILE A 306 -14.31 8.04 41.22
N GLU A 307 -15.13 7.55 42.15
CA GLU A 307 -14.78 7.52 43.57
C GLU A 307 -14.34 6.10 43.93
N THR A 308 -13.17 5.99 44.55
CA THR A 308 -12.56 4.69 44.88
C THR A 308 -13.02 4.17 46.24
N ASN A 309 -14.34 3.99 46.35
CA ASN A 309 -15.04 3.56 47.56
C ASN A 309 -15.66 2.16 47.43
N ALA A 310 -15.23 1.38 46.43
CA ALA A 310 -15.75 0.05 46.13
C ALA A 310 -15.63 -0.92 47.33
N ASP A 311 -16.56 -1.88 47.39
CA ASP A 311 -16.49 -2.99 48.34
C ASP A 311 -15.42 -3.99 47.90
N LEU A 312 -14.45 -4.25 48.78
CA LEU A 312 -13.29 -5.10 48.50
C LEU A 312 -13.49 -6.57 48.93
N VAL A 313 -14.73 -6.97 49.24
CA VAL A 313 -15.06 -8.34 49.65
C VAL A 313 -14.68 -9.39 48.60
N ASN A 314 -14.78 -9.06 47.31
CA ASN A 314 -14.46 -9.96 46.20
C ASN A 314 -13.05 -9.77 45.61
N GLY A 315 -12.18 -9.00 46.29
CA GLY A 315 -10.81 -8.72 45.84
C GLY A 315 -10.50 -7.22 45.75
N THR A 316 -9.26 -6.88 45.39
CA THR A 316 -8.79 -5.48 45.29
C THR A 316 -8.63 -4.98 43.86
N ASN A 317 -8.96 -5.82 42.88
CA ASN A 317 -8.83 -5.55 41.45
C ASN A 317 -10.21 -5.56 40.79
N PHE A 318 -10.44 -4.64 39.85
CA PHE A 318 -11.72 -4.45 39.16
C PHE A 318 -11.52 -4.35 37.66
N TRP A 319 -12.38 -5.00 36.87
CA TRP A 319 -12.32 -4.90 35.42
C TRP A 319 -12.78 -3.52 34.92
N VAL A 320 -12.07 -3.02 33.91
CA VAL A 320 -12.53 -1.99 33.00
C VAL A 320 -13.07 -2.68 31.76
N ASN A 321 -14.32 -2.39 31.42
CA ASN A 321 -15.06 -3.09 30.38
C ASN A 321 -15.45 -2.14 29.24
N ALA A 322 -15.31 -2.62 28.01
CA ALA A 322 -15.83 -1.99 26.82
C ALA A 322 -16.36 -3.10 25.88
N GLN A 323 -17.66 -3.13 25.65
CA GLN A 323 -18.32 -4.14 24.81
C GLN A 323 -18.96 -3.47 23.59
N TYR A 324 -18.95 -4.14 22.44
CA TYR A 324 -19.69 -3.65 21.29
C TYR A 324 -21.18 -3.52 21.63
N CYS A 325 -21.76 -2.33 21.38
CA CYS A 325 -23.06 -1.93 21.91
C CYS A 325 -24.28 -2.65 21.31
N ALA A 326 -24.12 -3.31 20.16
CA ALA A 326 -25.22 -3.91 19.41
C ALA A 326 -25.37 -5.41 19.72
N GLU A 327 -24.84 -6.28 18.84
CA GLU A 327 -24.86 -7.73 19.00
C GLU A 327 -23.44 -8.21 19.31
N PRO A 328 -23.01 -8.24 20.59
CA PRO A 328 -21.65 -8.60 20.96
C PRO A 328 -21.30 -10.04 20.57
N GLU A 329 -22.27 -10.93 20.36
CA GLU A 329 -22.02 -12.29 19.89
C GLU A 329 -21.50 -12.34 18.44
N LEU A 330 -21.74 -11.31 17.64
CA LEU A 330 -21.23 -11.21 16.27
C LEU A 330 -19.74 -10.85 16.20
N ILE A 331 -19.20 -10.26 17.28
CA ILE A 331 -17.82 -9.80 17.37
C ILE A 331 -17.20 -10.46 18.61
N PRO A 332 -16.64 -11.68 18.49
CA PRO A 332 -16.22 -12.50 19.63
C PRO A 332 -14.87 -12.03 20.23
N ILE A 333 -14.72 -10.71 20.44
CA ILE A 333 -13.59 -10.09 21.12
C ILE A 333 -13.93 -9.90 22.60
N SER A 334 -12.91 -9.94 23.47
CA SER A 334 -13.13 -9.74 24.92
C SER A 334 -13.61 -8.32 25.21
N ASN A 335 -14.56 -8.18 26.14
CA ASN A 335 -14.95 -6.87 26.67
C ASN A 335 -13.98 -6.34 27.73
N LYS A 336 -13.02 -7.13 28.20
CA LYS A 336 -12.06 -6.73 29.25
C LYS A 336 -10.92 -5.95 28.59
N VAL A 337 -10.89 -4.64 28.81
CA VAL A 337 -9.90 -3.73 28.19
C VAL A 337 -8.87 -3.18 29.17
N GLY A 338 -9.12 -3.29 30.47
CA GLY A 338 -8.19 -2.83 31.49
C GLY A 338 -8.51 -3.30 32.91
N VAL A 339 -7.66 -2.90 33.86
CA VAL A 339 -7.77 -3.24 35.28
C VAL A 339 -7.49 -2.02 36.15
N ILE A 340 -8.37 -1.78 37.13
CA ILE A 340 -8.10 -0.87 38.25
C ILE A 340 -7.65 -1.70 39.45
N ARG A 341 -6.48 -1.37 40.01
CA ARG A 341 -5.88 -2.03 41.18
C ARG A 341 -5.87 -1.11 42.39
N TYR A 342 -6.43 -1.54 43.51
CA TYR A 342 -6.34 -0.81 44.79
C TYR A 342 -5.05 -1.13 45.56
N ASP A 343 -4.43 -2.27 45.26
CA ASP A 343 -3.12 -2.67 45.79
C ASP A 343 -2.19 -3.03 44.62
N ALA A 344 -1.09 -2.28 44.47
CA ALA A 344 -0.11 -2.51 43.42
C ALA A 344 0.61 -3.87 43.54
N ALA A 345 0.58 -4.51 44.72
CA ALA A 345 1.16 -5.83 44.92
C ALA A 345 0.23 -6.97 44.50
N ASP A 346 -1.07 -6.72 44.34
CA ASP A 346 -2.06 -7.71 43.95
C ASP A 346 -2.18 -7.78 42.42
N THR A 347 -1.49 -8.75 41.82
CA THR A 347 -1.50 -8.98 40.37
C THR A 347 -2.52 -10.04 39.93
N SER A 348 -3.46 -10.44 40.80
CA SER A 348 -4.51 -11.39 40.44
C SER A 348 -5.50 -10.77 39.45
N ASP A 349 -6.15 -11.62 38.64
CA ASP A 349 -7.25 -11.17 37.79
C ASP A 349 -8.45 -10.73 38.65
N PRO A 350 -9.14 -9.63 38.30
CA PRO A 350 -10.37 -9.21 38.97
C PRO A 350 -11.45 -10.30 39.01
N TYR A 351 -12.28 -10.25 40.05
CA TYR A 351 -13.52 -11.02 40.09
C TYR A 351 -14.45 -10.59 38.95
N THR A 352 -14.95 -11.56 38.18
CA THR A 352 -15.92 -11.31 37.09
C THR A 352 -17.35 -11.50 37.62
N PRO A 353 -18.13 -10.42 37.81
CA PRO A 353 -19.55 -10.54 38.14
C PRO A 353 -20.35 -11.07 36.94
N GLU A 354 -21.59 -11.53 37.19
CA GLU A 354 -22.54 -11.82 36.12
C GLU A 354 -22.83 -10.54 35.33
N ASP A 355 -22.81 -10.62 33.99
CA ASP A 355 -22.93 -9.45 33.13
C ASP A 355 -24.31 -8.81 33.26
N GLN A 356 -24.35 -7.57 33.75
CA GLN A 356 -25.59 -6.82 33.99
C GLN A 356 -25.99 -5.93 32.81
N HIS A 357 -25.21 -5.90 31.71
CA HIS A 357 -25.29 -4.85 30.70
C HIS A 357 -25.51 -5.33 29.25
N VAL A 358 -25.81 -6.61 29.04
CA VAL A 358 -25.93 -7.31 27.72
C VAL A 358 -26.96 -6.69 26.73
N HIS A 359 -27.76 -5.70 27.12
CA HIS A 359 -28.79 -5.08 26.28
C HIS A 359 -28.89 -3.55 26.42
N PHE A 360 -27.78 -2.87 26.72
CA PHE A 360 -27.79 -1.41 26.87
C PHE A 360 -28.08 -0.66 25.56
N GLY A 361 -27.83 -1.28 24.40
CA GLY A 361 -28.05 -0.68 23.08
C GLY A 361 -26.95 0.32 22.72
N CYS A 362 -27.05 0.94 21.54
CA CYS A 362 -26.03 1.85 20.98
C CYS A 362 -26.36 3.34 21.10
N ALA A 363 -27.53 3.71 21.61
CA ALA A 363 -27.95 5.10 21.67
C ALA A 363 -27.04 5.93 22.59
N ASP A 364 -26.86 7.20 22.23
CA ASP A 364 -26.25 8.20 23.08
C ASP A 364 -26.98 8.33 24.44
N PRO A 365 -26.32 8.85 25.49
CA PRO A 365 -27.02 9.32 26.68
C PRO A 365 -28.14 10.30 26.30
N GLU A 366 -29.32 10.14 26.90
CA GLU A 366 -30.47 11.00 26.56
C GLU A 366 -30.07 12.50 26.63
N PRO A 367 -30.40 13.32 25.60
CA PRO A 367 -29.98 14.71 25.55
C PRO A 367 -30.32 15.53 26.80
N LYS A 368 -31.40 15.20 27.51
CA LYS A 368 -31.80 15.87 28.75
C LYS A 368 -30.81 15.71 29.92
N ASN A 369 -29.92 14.71 29.86
CA ASN A 369 -28.89 14.48 30.88
C ASN A 369 -27.59 15.25 30.57
N LEU A 370 -27.38 15.64 29.31
CA LEU A 370 -26.18 16.34 28.85
C LEU A 370 -26.38 17.86 28.91
N VAL A 371 -26.67 18.41 30.10
CA VAL A 371 -27.01 19.83 30.28
C VAL A 371 -25.74 20.69 30.33
N PRO A 372 -25.45 21.55 29.33
CA PRO A 372 -24.22 22.36 29.35
C PRO A 372 -24.19 23.35 30.53
N VAL A 373 -23.03 23.50 31.17
CA VAL A 373 -22.82 24.51 32.24
C VAL A 373 -22.90 25.93 31.66
N VAL A 374 -22.24 26.16 30.53
CA VAL A 374 -22.35 27.39 29.76
C VAL A 374 -23.62 27.31 28.92
N LYS A 375 -24.62 28.07 29.36
CA LYS A 375 -25.96 28.04 28.77
C LYS A 375 -25.98 28.72 27.41
N GLN A 376 -26.57 28.04 26.42
CA GLN A 376 -26.81 28.60 25.10
C GLN A 376 -28.24 28.29 24.68
N ASN A 377 -29.03 29.32 24.37
CA ASN A 377 -30.35 29.13 23.79
C ASN A 377 -30.25 29.18 22.27
N VAL A 378 -31.02 28.34 21.59
CA VAL A 378 -31.01 28.23 20.13
C VAL A 378 -31.92 29.29 19.54
N GLY A 379 -31.40 30.05 18.56
CA GLY A 379 -32.09 31.16 17.92
C GLY A 379 -33.18 30.73 16.92
N THR A 380 -33.67 31.67 16.10
CA THR A 380 -34.65 31.32 15.06
C THR A 380 -33.94 30.78 13.83
N ARG A 381 -34.41 29.65 13.29
CA ARG A 381 -33.84 29.04 12.08
C ARG A 381 -33.99 29.92 10.84
N VAL A 382 -33.01 29.87 9.94
CA VAL A 382 -33.03 30.60 8.66
C VAL A 382 -33.08 29.73 7.41
N ASN A 383 -32.80 28.42 7.53
CA ASN A 383 -32.82 27.48 6.41
C ASN A 383 -34.11 26.62 6.35
N GLY A 384 -34.29 25.97 5.20
CA GLY A 384 -35.32 24.93 5.00
C GLY A 384 -34.97 23.66 5.76
N ILE A 385 -35.99 23.01 6.33
CA ILE A 385 -35.88 21.70 6.98
C ILE A 385 -37.01 20.77 6.50
N GLY A 386 -37.48 20.93 5.26
CA GLY A 386 -38.50 20.04 4.71
C GLY A 386 -37.92 18.63 4.47
N PRO A 387 -38.74 17.60 4.25
CA PRO A 387 -38.27 16.25 3.90
C PRO A 387 -37.31 16.18 2.70
N GLU A 388 -37.32 17.19 1.83
CA GLU A 388 -36.37 17.41 0.74
C GLU A 388 -34.98 17.87 1.21
N ASP A 389 -34.89 18.55 2.35
CA ASP A 389 -33.67 19.10 2.95
C ASP A 389 -33.02 18.12 3.96
N TYR A 390 -33.71 17.03 4.31
CA TYR A 390 -33.20 16.06 5.28
C TYR A 390 -31.85 15.48 4.82
N LEU A 391 -30.95 15.31 5.78
CA LEU A 391 -29.68 14.61 5.63
C LEU A 391 -29.96 13.10 5.78
N LYS A 392 -30.28 12.44 4.67
CA LYS A 392 -30.69 11.04 4.65
C LYS A 392 -29.48 10.11 4.50
N LEU A 393 -29.15 9.35 5.55
CA LEU A 393 -28.02 8.42 5.55
C LEU A 393 -28.45 7.11 4.88
N GLY A 394 -27.72 6.69 3.84
CA GLY A 394 -28.10 5.53 3.04
C GLY A 394 -26.91 4.77 2.47
N HIS A 395 -27.19 3.55 2.00
CA HIS A 395 -26.19 2.63 1.45
C HIS A 395 -26.64 2.10 0.09
N GLN A 396 -25.77 2.19 -0.92
CA GLN A 396 -26.16 1.99 -2.32
C GLN A 396 -25.18 1.10 -3.09
N ALA A 397 -25.69 0.40 -4.11
CA ALA A 397 -24.85 -0.26 -5.10
C ALA A 397 -24.59 0.68 -6.28
N TYR A 398 -23.33 0.79 -6.67
CA TYR A 398 -22.85 1.44 -7.87
C TYR A 398 -22.26 0.38 -8.82
N PRO A 399 -22.42 0.51 -10.15
CA PRO A 399 -21.73 -0.37 -11.09
C PRO A 399 -20.22 -0.35 -10.86
N ASN A 400 -19.59 -1.51 -10.76
CA ASN A 400 -18.13 -1.59 -10.76
C ASN A 400 -17.62 -1.40 -12.19
N ALA A 401 -16.86 -0.33 -12.42
CA ALA A 401 -16.32 0.00 -13.75
C ALA A 401 -15.24 -0.99 -14.24
N THR A 402 -14.60 -1.72 -13.31
CA THR A 402 -13.50 -2.65 -13.60
C THR A 402 -13.92 -4.11 -13.72
N ASP A 403 -15.08 -4.46 -13.18
CA ASP A 403 -15.65 -5.80 -13.22
C ASP A 403 -17.16 -5.68 -13.43
N PHE A 404 -17.60 -5.51 -14.67
CA PHE A 404 -19.02 -5.45 -15.03
C PHE A 404 -19.52 -6.86 -15.36
N PRO A 405 -20.54 -7.40 -14.66
CA PRO A 405 -21.63 -6.68 -13.99
C PRO A 405 -21.53 -6.54 -12.45
N GLY A 406 -20.34 -6.66 -11.86
CA GLY A 406 -20.13 -6.44 -10.43
C GLY A 406 -20.57 -5.05 -9.96
N THR A 407 -20.80 -4.93 -8.66
CA THR A 407 -21.19 -3.67 -8.01
C THR A 407 -20.27 -3.36 -6.85
N VAL A 408 -19.85 -2.10 -6.73
CA VAL A 408 -19.26 -1.57 -5.49
C VAL A 408 -20.34 -0.92 -4.65
N ARG A 409 -20.14 -0.93 -3.33
CA ARG A 409 -21.08 -0.43 -2.36
C ARG A 409 -20.56 0.88 -1.78
N LYS A 410 -21.38 1.92 -1.83
CA LYS A 410 -21.02 3.27 -1.37
C LYS A 410 -22.07 3.81 -0.42
N TRP A 411 -21.63 4.59 0.55
CA TRP A 411 -22.51 5.27 1.48
C TRP A 411 -22.81 6.68 0.99
N VAL A 412 -24.01 7.17 1.26
CA VAL A 412 -24.46 8.48 0.78
C VAL A 412 -25.09 9.29 1.90
N ILE A 413 -24.95 10.61 1.81
CA ILE A 413 -25.89 11.53 2.43
C ILE A 413 -26.78 12.10 1.32
N GLN A 414 -28.10 12.02 1.52
CA GLN A 414 -29.10 12.24 0.49
C GLN A 414 -28.98 11.26 -0.68
N GLN A 415 -28.34 11.65 -1.79
CA GLN A 415 -28.36 10.87 -3.03
C GLN A 415 -26.96 10.55 -3.58
N THR A 416 -25.92 11.16 -3.04
CA THR A 416 -24.58 11.15 -3.66
C THR A 416 -23.52 10.76 -2.63
N PRO A 417 -22.66 9.76 -2.93
CA PRO A 417 -21.50 9.48 -2.11
C PRO A 417 -20.49 10.60 -2.31
N GLN A 418 -19.92 11.10 -1.21
CA GLN A 418 -18.96 12.18 -1.34
C GLN A 418 -17.68 11.68 -2.02
N PHE A 419 -17.17 12.49 -2.93
CA PHE A 419 -15.86 12.37 -3.54
C PHE A 419 -15.23 13.77 -3.64
N VAL A 420 -14.05 13.93 -3.07
CA VAL A 420 -13.33 15.22 -3.03
C VAL A 420 -12.02 15.13 -3.80
N SER A 421 -11.62 16.25 -4.41
CA SER A 421 -10.32 16.34 -5.08
C SER A 421 -9.24 16.73 -4.09
N TRP A 422 -8.24 15.87 -3.91
CA TRP A 422 -7.05 16.21 -3.10
C TRP A 422 -6.14 17.26 -3.76
N THR A 423 -6.23 17.45 -5.08
CA THR A 423 -5.45 18.45 -5.81
C THR A 423 -6.15 19.80 -5.89
N GLU A 424 -7.47 19.84 -5.72
CA GLU A 424 -8.26 21.08 -5.74
C GLU A 424 -9.27 21.13 -4.56
N PRO A 425 -8.78 21.29 -3.31
CA PRO A 425 -9.65 21.35 -2.14
C PRO A 425 -10.68 22.46 -2.23
N SER A 426 -11.88 22.23 -1.71
CA SER A 426 -12.98 23.21 -1.76
C SER A 426 -12.59 24.59 -1.23
N LEU A 427 -11.93 24.65 -0.08
CA LEU A 427 -11.48 25.91 0.53
C LEU A 427 -10.48 26.64 -0.37
N TRP A 428 -9.52 25.91 -0.94
CA TRP A 428 -8.53 26.46 -1.87
C TRP A 428 -9.21 27.06 -3.10
N GLN A 429 -10.24 26.38 -3.64
CA GLN A 429 -11.00 26.91 -4.77
C GLN A 429 -11.70 28.23 -4.43
N TYR A 430 -12.41 28.32 -3.29
CA TYR A 430 -13.05 29.56 -2.83
C TYR A 430 -12.05 30.68 -2.51
N ALA A 431 -10.85 30.34 -2.05
CA ALA A 431 -9.82 31.30 -1.72
C ALA A 431 -9.10 31.86 -2.96
N THR A 432 -8.89 31.05 -3.99
CA THR A 432 -8.01 31.39 -5.13
C THR A 432 -8.75 31.70 -6.43
N LYS A 433 -9.90 31.05 -6.69
CA LYS A 433 -10.66 31.18 -7.94
C LYS A 433 -11.77 32.22 -7.82
N THR A 434 -12.36 32.57 -8.96
CA THR A 434 -13.55 33.43 -9.07
C THR A 434 -14.74 32.63 -9.59
N ASN A 435 -15.95 32.87 -9.08
CA ASN A 435 -17.18 32.15 -9.46
C ASN A 435 -17.06 30.62 -9.30
N VAL A 436 -16.73 30.19 -8.07
CA VAL A 436 -16.57 28.77 -7.75
C VAL A 436 -17.91 28.04 -7.86
N THR A 437 -17.88 26.88 -8.50
CA THR A 437 -18.96 25.89 -8.48
C THR A 437 -18.30 24.55 -8.25
N LEU A 438 -18.54 23.96 -7.08
CA LEU A 438 -18.00 22.65 -6.74
C LEU A 438 -18.77 21.55 -7.49
N PRO A 439 -18.10 20.42 -7.80
CA PRO A 439 -18.78 19.28 -8.41
C PRO A 439 -19.88 18.73 -7.47
N PRO A 440 -21.00 18.20 -8.00
CA PRO A 440 -22.07 17.62 -7.18
C PRO A 440 -21.57 16.53 -6.22
N GLU A 441 -20.57 15.76 -6.63
CA GLU A 441 -19.95 14.69 -5.86
C GLU A 441 -19.17 15.21 -4.65
N ALA A 442 -18.78 16.49 -4.61
CA ALA A 442 -18.23 17.09 -3.40
C ALA A 442 -19.29 17.29 -2.30
N VAL A 443 -20.57 17.09 -2.63
CA VAL A 443 -21.76 17.25 -1.77
C VAL A 443 -21.73 18.59 -0.98
N PRO A 444 -21.68 19.74 -1.67
CA PRO A 444 -21.60 21.03 -1.02
C PRO A 444 -22.98 21.53 -0.53
N PHE A 445 -23.08 21.86 0.75
CA PHE A 445 -24.21 22.58 1.33
C PHE A 445 -23.82 24.04 1.57
N ILE A 446 -24.37 24.97 0.78
CA ILE A 446 -24.03 26.39 0.88
C ILE A 446 -24.85 27.04 2.01
N LEU A 447 -24.16 27.62 3.00
CA LEU A 447 -24.75 28.34 4.12
C LEU A 447 -24.30 29.81 4.07
N ASP A 448 -24.97 30.60 3.22
CA ASP A 448 -24.67 32.03 3.03
C ASP A 448 -25.69 32.89 3.80
N TYR A 449 -25.50 32.90 5.12
CA TYR A 449 -26.34 33.55 6.11
C TYR A 449 -25.52 34.56 6.92
N ASP A 450 -26.20 35.50 7.59
CA ASP A 450 -25.54 36.53 8.39
C ASP A 450 -24.96 35.91 9.69
N ASP A 451 -24.02 36.64 10.31
CA ASP A 451 -23.45 36.22 11.60
C ASP A 451 -24.56 36.10 12.66
N ASP A 452 -24.43 35.13 13.55
CA ASP A 452 -25.35 34.82 14.65
C ASP A 452 -26.73 34.25 14.21
N GLU A 453 -26.93 34.01 12.90
CA GLU A 453 -28.10 33.28 12.39
C GLU A 453 -27.96 31.77 12.65
N TRP A 454 -29.09 31.07 12.82
CA TRP A 454 -29.09 29.65 13.19
C TRP A 454 -29.57 28.77 12.05
N VAL A 455 -28.83 27.69 11.80
CA VAL A 455 -29.18 26.66 10.81
C VAL A 455 -29.50 25.35 11.49
N TYR A 456 -30.50 24.65 10.94
CA TYR A 456 -31.08 23.45 11.53
C TYR A 456 -30.99 22.32 10.51
N PHE A 457 -30.67 21.12 10.95
CA PHE A 457 -30.63 19.95 10.08
C PHE A 457 -31.34 18.77 10.71
N VAL A 458 -32.18 18.11 9.91
CA VAL A 458 -32.79 16.84 10.27
C VAL A 458 -31.96 15.73 9.64
N ILE A 459 -31.49 14.80 10.46
CA ILE A 459 -30.73 13.63 10.03
C ILE A 459 -31.63 12.41 10.21
N THR A 460 -31.71 11.56 9.19
CA THR A 460 -32.48 10.32 9.24
C THR A 460 -31.66 9.17 8.69
N SER A 461 -31.74 7.99 9.28
CA SER A 461 -30.98 6.81 8.86
C SER A 461 -31.84 5.77 8.13
N ASN A 462 -31.20 4.77 7.53
CA ASN A 462 -31.78 3.66 6.76
C ASN A 462 -32.49 4.08 5.46
N TYR A 463 -31.96 5.09 4.77
CA TYR A 463 -32.47 5.56 3.49
C TYR A 463 -32.01 4.65 2.33
N THR A 464 -32.95 4.32 1.42
CA THR A 464 -32.66 3.67 0.13
C THR A 464 -33.16 4.52 -1.03
N LEU A 465 -32.37 4.66 -2.10
CA LEU A 465 -32.73 5.48 -3.26
C LEU A 465 -33.73 4.80 -4.21
N LEU A 466 -33.61 3.49 -4.41
CA LEU A 466 -34.45 2.75 -5.35
C LEU A 466 -35.64 2.14 -4.62
N HIS A 467 -36.84 2.36 -5.15
CA HIS A 467 -38.07 1.78 -4.60
C HIS A 467 -38.10 0.23 -4.67
N THR A 468 -37.23 -0.35 -5.49
CA THR A 468 -36.98 -1.80 -5.62
C THR A 468 -35.96 -2.34 -4.62
N ASP A 469 -35.17 -1.47 -3.99
CA ASP A 469 -34.25 -1.86 -2.92
C ASP A 469 -35.06 -1.99 -1.64
N ILE A 470 -35.10 -3.21 -1.09
CA ILE A 470 -35.75 -3.49 0.19
C ILE A 470 -34.92 -2.80 1.27
N PRO A 471 -35.50 -1.93 2.13
CA PRO A 471 -34.83 -1.43 3.33
C PRO A 471 -34.22 -2.62 4.08
N ARG A 472 -32.91 -2.59 4.30
CA ARG A 472 -32.22 -3.74 4.87
C ARG A 472 -32.73 -3.94 6.29
N ASN A 473 -33.05 -5.19 6.65
CA ASN A 473 -33.21 -5.57 8.04
C ASN A 473 -31.81 -5.66 8.64
N LEU A 474 -31.24 -4.50 8.98
CA LEU A 474 -29.92 -4.39 9.57
C LEU A 474 -30.01 -4.68 11.05
N THR A 475 -28.93 -5.25 11.59
CA THR A 475 -28.71 -5.31 13.02
C THR A 475 -28.80 -3.90 13.62
N PRO A 476 -29.39 -3.74 14.82
CA PRO A 476 -29.36 -2.45 15.52
C PRO A 476 -27.92 -1.94 15.61
N SER A 477 -27.65 -0.73 15.14
CA SER A 477 -26.33 -0.09 15.19
C SER A 477 -26.52 1.42 14.98
N VAL A 478 -25.42 2.18 14.94
CA VAL A 478 -25.44 3.65 14.87
C VAL A 478 -24.47 4.19 13.81
N HIS A 479 -24.77 5.38 13.32
CA HIS A 479 -23.82 6.23 12.60
C HIS A 479 -23.35 7.36 13.53
N PRO A 480 -22.10 7.35 14.03
CA PRO A 480 -21.53 8.48 14.76
C PRO A 480 -21.30 9.65 13.80
N MET A 481 -22.16 10.66 13.80
CA MET A 481 -22.09 11.80 12.90
C MET A 481 -21.30 12.95 13.54
N HIS A 482 -20.17 13.29 12.93
CA HIS A 482 -19.25 14.33 13.38
C HIS A 482 -19.37 15.60 12.52
N LEU A 483 -19.36 16.78 13.17
CA LEU A 483 -19.28 18.09 12.51
C LEU A 483 -17.97 18.79 12.85
N HIS A 484 -17.25 19.22 11.82
CA HIS A 484 -16.06 20.06 11.97
C HIS A 484 -16.43 21.52 12.24
N GLY A 485 -15.55 22.24 12.95
CA GLY A 485 -15.63 23.71 13.10
C GLY A 485 -16.69 24.22 14.08
N HIS A 486 -17.56 23.36 14.60
CA HIS A 486 -18.69 23.73 15.44
C HIS A 486 -19.02 22.66 16.49
N ASP A 487 -19.39 23.10 17.69
CA ASP A 487 -20.26 22.30 18.54
C ASP A 487 -21.72 22.54 18.08
N PHE A 488 -22.47 21.49 17.77
CA PHE A 488 -23.90 21.61 17.45
C PHE A 488 -24.78 21.31 18.66
N ASN A 489 -25.96 21.92 18.67
CA ASN A 489 -27.01 21.74 19.66
C ASN A 489 -27.97 20.64 19.20
N ILE A 490 -28.21 19.63 20.05
CA ILE A 490 -29.12 18.52 19.79
C ILE A 490 -30.51 18.91 20.30
N LEU A 491 -31.39 19.32 19.39
CA LEU A 491 -32.73 19.79 19.74
C LEU A 491 -33.68 18.63 20.05
N ALA A 492 -33.50 17.52 19.36
CA ALA A 492 -34.23 16.27 19.56
C ALA A 492 -33.49 15.10 18.90
N GLN A 493 -33.73 13.89 19.41
CA GLN A 493 -33.21 12.64 18.88
C GLN A 493 -34.23 11.55 19.23
N GLY A 494 -34.39 10.57 18.34
CA GLY A 494 -35.33 9.49 18.55
C GLY A 494 -35.09 8.28 17.65
N ASP A 495 -35.73 7.18 18.01
CA ASP A 495 -35.78 5.95 17.25
C ASP A 495 -36.95 5.97 16.25
N GLY A 496 -36.87 5.06 15.26
CA GLY A 496 -37.90 4.90 14.23
C GLY A 496 -38.10 6.11 13.32
N GLU A 497 -39.25 6.18 12.66
CA GLU A 497 -39.56 7.29 11.77
C GLU A 497 -39.73 8.60 12.54
N ILE A 498 -39.18 9.69 12.01
CA ILE A 498 -39.36 11.02 12.56
C ILE A 498 -40.86 11.39 12.60
N PRO A 499 -41.41 11.85 13.74
CA PRO A 499 -42.79 12.30 13.81
C PRO A 499 -43.02 13.57 12.98
N ASP A 500 -44.25 13.79 12.51
CA ASP A 500 -44.62 15.00 11.75
C ASP A 500 -44.29 16.31 12.50
N GLU A 501 -44.40 16.30 13.83
CA GLU A 501 -44.10 17.42 14.72
C GLU A 501 -43.22 16.96 15.90
N PRO A 502 -41.88 16.87 15.73
CA PRO A 502 -40.98 16.50 16.81
C PRO A 502 -40.94 17.60 17.88
N VAL A 503 -40.87 17.20 19.15
CA VAL A 503 -40.71 18.14 20.28
C VAL A 503 -39.24 18.56 20.37
N LEU A 504 -38.96 19.82 20.07
CA LEU A 504 -37.61 20.38 20.05
C LEU A 504 -37.31 21.15 21.34
N ASN A 505 -36.12 20.95 21.92
CA ASN A 505 -35.62 21.77 23.02
C ASN A 505 -34.77 22.93 22.50
N PHE A 506 -35.20 24.17 22.78
CA PHE A 506 -34.46 25.38 22.42
C PHE A 506 -33.76 26.05 23.63
N GLU A 507 -34.06 25.60 24.84
CA GLU A 507 -33.55 26.18 26.08
C GLU A 507 -32.41 25.31 26.63
N ASN A 508 -31.18 25.74 26.40
CA ASN A 508 -29.97 25.03 26.80
C ASN A 508 -29.97 23.53 26.45
N PRO A 509 -30.18 23.16 25.17
CA PRO A 509 -30.12 21.76 24.75
C PRO A 509 -28.72 21.18 24.94
N ALA A 510 -28.62 19.85 24.81
CA ALA A 510 -27.31 19.19 24.75
C ALA A 510 -26.48 19.76 23.60
N ARG A 511 -25.18 19.92 23.83
CA ARG A 511 -24.26 20.50 22.85
C ARG A 511 -22.96 19.71 22.82
N ARG A 512 -22.49 19.36 21.61
CA ARG A 512 -21.29 18.54 21.38
C ARG A 512 -20.88 18.52 19.90
N ASP A 513 -19.87 17.73 19.51
CA ASP A 513 -19.39 17.65 18.11
C ASP A 513 -19.58 16.29 17.42
N VAL A 514 -20.02 15.24 18.14
CA VAL A 514 -20.42 13.94 17.55
C VAL A 514 -21.75 13.45 18.12
N ILE A 515 -22.65 12.93 17.28
CA ILE A 515 -23.93 12.33 17.70
C ILE A 515 -24.14 10.97 17.05
N ASP A 516 -24.53 9.96 17.84
CA ASP A 516 -24.88 8.64 17.33
C ASP A 516 -26.30 8.62 16.76
N ILE A 517 -26.45 8.29 15.48
CA ILE A 517 -27.76 8.15 14.83
C ILE A 517 -28.09 6.67 14.64
N ASP A 518 -29.06 6.17 15.41
CA ASP A 518 -29.55 4.79 15.29
C ASP A 518 -29.97 4.46 13.84
N ILE A 519 -29.71 3.23 13.41
CA ILE A 519 -30.22 2.74 12.13
C ILE A 519 -31.76 2.78 12.15
N GLY A 520 -32.32 3.57 11.23
CA GLY A 520 -33.75 3.82 11.16
C GLY A 520 -34.27 4.85 12.15
N GLY A 521 -33.40 5.52 12.92
CA GLY A 521 -33.72 6.65 13.79
C GLY A 521 -33.48 8.02 13.15
N TRP A 522 -33.52 9.07 13.98
CA TRP A 522 -33.40 10.46 13.54
C TRP A 522 -32.83 11.39 14.63
N ALA A 523 -32.32 12.54 14.20
CA ALA A 523 -31.97 13.65 15.08
C ALA A 523 -32.22 15.01 14.41
N VAL A 524 -32.42 16.04 15.23
CA VAL A 524 -32.47 17.44 14.80
C VAL A 524 -31.35 18.19 15.50
N ILE A 525 -30.37 18.66 14.71
CA ILE A 525 -29.24 19.44 15.20
C ILE A 525 -29.34 20.89 14.74
N ALA A 526 -28.75 21.81 15.50
CA ALA A 526 -28.64 23.21 15.12
C ALA A 526 -27.28 23.81 15.50
N PHE A 527 -26.74 24.68 14.66
CA PHE A 527 -25.54 25.46 14.97
C PHE A 527 -25.67 26.87 14.43
N GLU A 528 -24.83 27.75 14.96
CA GLU A 528 -24.81 29.17 14.65
C GLU A 528 -23.80 29.46 13.54
N ILE A 529 -24.19 30.32 12.59
CA ILE A 529 -23.33 30.80 11.51
C ILE A 529 -22.40 31.86 12.08
N ASN A 530 -21.15 31.50 12.34
CA ASN A 530 -20.16 32.38 12.98
C ASN A 530 -18.70 32.03 12.68
N ASN A 531 -18.44 31.08 11.78
CA ASN A 531 -17.11 30.57 11.48
C ASN A 531 -16.94 30.29 9.97
N PRO A 532 -16.68 31.33 9.14
CA PRO A 532 -16.54 31.18 7.70
C PRO A 532 -15.52 30.10 7.30
N GLY A 533 -15.91 29.16 6.43
CA GLY A 533 -15.05 28.04 6.06
C GLY A 533 -15.78 26.95 5.27
N ALA A 534 -15.02 25.90 4.93
CA ALA A 534 -15.56 24.64 4.45
C ALA A 534 -15.42 23.60 5.57
N TRP A 535 -16.54 23.07 6.07
CA TRP A 535 -16.58 22.18 7.24
C TRP A 535 -17.14 20.82 6.85
N LEU A 536 -16.38 19.76 7.10
CA LEU A 536 -16.83 18.40 6.84
C LEU A 536 -17.91 17.99 7.87
N PHE A 537 -18.94 17.29 7.40
CA PHE A 537 -19.90 16.59 8.23
C PHE A 537 -20.00 15.15 7.76
N HIS A 538 -19.64 14.19 8.61
CA HIS A 538 -19.46 12.80 8.16
C HIS A 538 -19.73 11.77 9.26
N CYS A 539 -19.95 10.53 8.84
CA CYS A 539 -19.92 9.41 9.76
C CYS A 539 -18.48 9.10 10.17
N HIS A 540 -18.23 8.92 11.45
CA HIS A 540 -16.90 8.64 12.02
C HIS A 540 -16.54 7.15 12.01
N ILE A 541 -17.39 6.28 11.46
CA ILE A 541 -16.94 4.94 11.04
C ILE A 541 -16.04 5.15 9.81
N ALA A 542 -14.75 4.82 9.92
CA ALA A 542 -13.75 5.20 8.91
C ALA A 542 -14.11 4.65 7.52
N PHE A 543 -14.53 3.39 7.46
CA PHE A 543 -14.96 2.72 6.23
C PHE A 543 -16.21 3.39 5.62
N HIS A 544 -17.12 3.92 6.45
CA HIS A 544 -18.29 4.64 5.95
C HIS A 544 -17.90 6.00 5.37
N SER A 545 -17.02 6.74 6.06
CA SER A 545 -16.51 8.02 5.56
C SER A 545 -15.72 7.83 4.26
N SER A 546 -14.84 6.82 4.19
CA SER A 546 -14.03 6.49 3.02
C SER A 546 -14.91 6.12 1.81
N ALA A 547 -15.98 5.35 2.05
CA ALA A 547 -16.95 5.00 1.01
C ALA A 547 -18.03 6.07 0.75
N GLY A 548 -17.89 7.28 1.31
CA GLY A 548 -18.64 8.49 0.91
C GLY A 548 -19.76 8.97 1.85
N LEU A 549 -19.88 8.45 3.08
CA LEU A 549 -20.90 8.90 4.06
C LEU A 549 -20.56 10.26 4.68
N SER A 550 -20.49 11.28 3.84
CA SER A 550 -20.03 12.61 4.22
C SER A 550 -20.62 13.70 3.32
N LEU A 551 -20.54 14.94 3.78
CA LEU A 551 -20.84 16.16 3.03
C LEU A 551 -19.97 17.30 3.54
N GLN A 552 -20.04 18.46 2.91
CA GLN A 552 -19.38 19.67 3.42
C GLN A 552 -20.32 20.86 3.48
N PHE A 553 -20.34 21.54 4.63
CA PHE A 553 -20.97 22.85 4.78
C PHE A 553 -19.99 23.93 4.31
N ILE A 554 -20.39 24.69 3.30
CA ILE A 554 -19.66 25.88 2.84
C ILE A 554 -20.30 27.10 3.51
N GLU A 555 -19.74 27.49 4.64
CA GLU A 555 -20.24 28.56 5.48
C GLU A 555 -19.67 29.91 5.04
N GLN A 556 -20.56 30.85 4.74
CA GLN A 556 -20.26 32.22 4.35
C GLN A 556 -19.17 32.29 3.27
N PRO A 557 -19.39 31.68 2.07
CA PRO A 557 -18.37 31.54 1.03
C PRO A 557 -17.74 32.88 0.62
N SER A 558 -18.51 33.97 0.68
CA SER A 558 -18.05 35.32 0.37
C SER A 558 -16.97 35.85 1.35
N LYS A 559 -16.89 35.31 2.57
CA LYS A 559 -15.94 35.71 3.61
C LYS A 559 -14.65 34.87 3.61
N ILE A 560 -14.62 33.71 2.95
CA ILE A 560 -13.46 32.79 2.90
C ILE A 560 -12.21 33.49 2.33
N LYS A 561 -12.29 34.01 1.11
CA LYS A 561 -11.13 34.64 0.47
C LYS A 561 -10.60 35.85 1.27
N PRO A 562 -11.44 36.81 1.70
CA PRO A 562 -11.00 37.89 2.56
C PRO A 562 -10.36 37.42 3.88
N LEU A 563 -10.83 36.30 4.45
CA LEU A 563 -10.25 35.73 5.67
C LEU A 563 -8.80 35.26 5.43
N LEU A 564 -8.55 34.47 4.39
CA LEU A 564 -7.21 33.97 4.06
C LEU A 564 -6.25 35.08 3.59
N GLU A 565 -6.77 36.10 2.89
CA GLU A 565 -5.98 37.28 2.51
C GLU A 565 -5.51 38.07 3.75
N ARG A 566 -6.39 38.25 4.75
CA ARG A 566 -6.04 38.96 5.99
C ARG A 566 -5.08 38.18 6.87
N SER A 567 -5.12 36.85 6.87
CA SER A 567 -4.18 36.03 7.63
C SER A 567 -2.80 35.92 6.96
N GLY A 568 -2.71 36.22 5.65
CA GLY A 568 -1.45 36.19 4.90
C GLY A 568 -1.00 34.80 4.46
N VAL A 569 -1.83 33.77 4.66
CA VAL A 569 -1.50 32.36 4.39
C VAL A 569 -1.74 31.93 2.94
N LEU A 570 -2.44 32.76 2.16
CA LEU A 570 -2.89 32.39 0.81
C LEU A 570 -1.73 31.95 -0.13
N PRO A 571 -0.56 32.61 -0.16
CA PRO A 571 0.56 32.15 -0.99
C PRO A 571 1.08 30.78 -0.58
N GLU A 572 1.31 30.53 0.71
CA GLU A 572 1.78 29.24 1.21
C GLU A 572 0.76 28.12 0.93
N PHE A 573 -0.53 28.42 1.13
CA PHE A 573 -1.61 27.47 0.84
C PHE A 573 -1.65 27.10 -0.65
N ASP A 574 -1.51 28.09 -1.54
CA ASP A 574 -1.48 27.87 -2.99
C ASP A 574 -0.26 27.07 -3.44
N ASP A 575 0.93 27.39 -2.91
CA ASP A 575 2.17 26.67 -3.21
C ASP A 575 2.12 25.21 -2.74
N ARG A 576 1.56 24.95 -1.55
CA ARG A 576 1.35 23.58 -1.04
C ARG A 576 0.45 22.78 -1.97
N CYS A 577 -0.66 23.37 -2.41
CA CYS A 577 -1.58 22.68 -3.30
C CYS A 577 -1.00 22.41 -4.68
N LYS A 578 -0.22 23.34 -5.24
CA LYS A 578 0.54 23.10 -6.47
C LYS A 578 1.58 22.00 -6.31
N SER A 579 2.34 22.01 -5.21
CA SER A 579 3.33 20.98 -4.88
C SER A 579 2.69 19.59 -4.75
N TRP A 580 1.55 19.49 -4.07
CA TRP A 580 0.79 18.25 -3.99
C TRP A 580 0.22 17.85 -5.35
N ALA A 581 -0.36 18.76 -6.13
CA ALA A 581 -0.91 18.44 -7.45
C ALA A 581 0.18 17.96 -8.43
N GLU A 582 1.36 18.58 -8.40
CA GLU A 582 2.53 18.12 -9.15
C GLU A 582 2.95 16.73 -8.68
N TRP A 583 3.09 16.52 -7.37
CA TRP A 583 3.42 15.22 -6.81
C TRP A 583 2.37 14.16 -7.16
N TYR A 584 1.08 14.43 -6.97
CA TYR A 584 -0.03 13.50 -7.19
C TYR A 584 -0.16 13.14 -8.67
N ASN A 585 -0.11 14.12 -9.58
CA ASN A 585 -0.17 13.85 -11.01
C ASN A 585 1.09 13.13 -11.50
N THR A 586 2.26 13.46 -10.95
CA THR A 586 3.48 12.71 -11.27
C THR A 586 3.40 11.31 -10.66
N PHE A 587 2.91 11.14 -9.43
CA PHE A 587 2.91 9.89 -8.67
C PHE A 587 1.80 8.90 -9.08
N GLU A 588 0.65 9.37 -9.56
CA GLU A 588 -0.31 8.58 -10.34
C GLU A 588 0.31 8.07 -11.65
N HIS A 589 1.29 8.79 -12.21
CA HIS A 589 2.16 8.33 -13.29
C HIS A 589 3.45 7.62 -12.80
N LEU A 590 3.77 7.65 -11.48
CA LEU A 590 4.92 7.03 -10.80
C LEU A 590 4.51 5.92 -9.82
N LYS A 591 3.56 5.04 -10.18
CA LYS A 591 3.85 3.61 -9.98
C LYS A 591 5.06 3.24 -10.85
N MET A 592 6.21 3.90 -10.68
CA MET A 592 7.41 3.52 -11.41
C MET A 592 7.74 2.12 -10.95
N ALA A 593 8.10 1.29 -11.92
CA ALA A 593 8.55 -0.04 -11.60
C ALA A 593 9.69 0.05 -10.57
N SER A 594 9.55 -0.68 -9.47
CA SER A 594 10.53 -0.81 -8.38
C SER A 594 10.91 -2.28 -8.23
N ALA A 595 11.63 -2.66 -7.18
CA ALA A 595 11.92 -4.06 -6.92
C ALA A 595 10.68 -4.85 -6.44
N SER A 596 9.64 -4.15 -5.96
CA SER A 596 8.38 -4.72 -5.48
C SER A 596 7.16 -4.35 -6.34
N VAL A 597 7.30 -3.39 -7.26
CA VAL A 597 6.23 -2.92 -8.14
C VAL A 597 6.56 -3.18 -9.60
N ILE A 598 5.67 -3.89 -10.30
CA ILE A 598 5.69 -4.10 -11.74
C ILE A 598 4.71 -3.14 -12.41
N GLN A 599 5.22 -2.26 -13.27
CA GLN A 599 4.41 -1.30 -14.01
C GLN A 599 5.01 -1.05 -15.39
N LEU A 600 4.29 -1.47 -16.42
CA LEU A 600 4.66 -1.18 -17.81
C LEU A 600 4.26 0.24 -18.19
N THR A 601 5.11 0.91 -18.97
CA THR A 601 4.87 2.27 -19.45
C THR A 601 5.00 2.34 -20.98
N PRO A 602 4.37 3.35 -21.64
CA PRO A 602 4.48 3.55 -23.08
C PRO A 602 5.91 3.71 -23.61
N ASP A 603 6.86 4.06 -22.74
CA ASP A 603 8.27 4.26 -23.11
C ASP A 603 9.04 2.95 -23.31
N HIS A 604 8.53 1.84 -22.75
CA HIS A 604 9.20 0.55 -22.72
C HIS A 604 8.28 -0.57 -23.24
N VAL A 605 8.07 -0.60 -24.56
CA VAL A 605 7.18 -1.57 -25.24
C VAL A 605 7.88 -2.80 -25.84
N GLY A 606 9.19 -2.89 -25.64
CA GLY A 606 10.06 -3.92 -26.21
C GLY A 606 10.59 -3.59 -27.61
N LEU A 607 11.78 -4.10 -27.96
CA LEU A 607 12.51 -3.81 -29.20
C LEU A 607 11.71 -4.20 -30.43
N THR A 608 11.44 -5.49 -30.58
CA THR A 608 10.57 -6.01 -31.64
C THR A 608 9.14 -6.05 -31.12
N HIS A 609 8.30 -5.15 -31.63
CA HIS A 609 6.94 -4.95 -31.17
C HIS A 609 5.97 -4.70 -32.34
N ALA A 610 4.69 -4.94 -32.08
CA ALA A 610 3.59 -4.57 -32.97
C ALA A 610 2.76 -3.43 -32.35
N PRO A 611 2.08 -2.60 -33.19
CA PRO A 611 1.13 -1.61 -32.70
C PRO A 611 -0.12 -2.28 -32.08
N GLY A 612 -0.99 -1.48 -31.46
CA GLY A 612 -2.31 -1.94 -30.98
C GLY A 612 -2.48 -2.14 -29.47
N LYS A 613 -1.49 -1.73 -28.66
CA LYS A 613 -1.62 -1.68 -27.18
C LYS A 613 -2.54 -0.53 -26.79
N THR A 614 -3.51 -0.80 -25.92
CA THR A 614 -4.35 0.21 -25.29
C THR A 614 -3.89 0.47 -23.86
N ASP A 615 -4.34 1.56 -23.24
CA ASP A 615 -4.08 1.81 -21.80
C ASP A 615 -4.53 0.63 -20.93
N GLU A 616 -5.62 -0.04 -21.34
CA GLU A 616 -6.09 -1.28 -20.72
C GLU A 616 -5.09 -2.42 -20.85
N SER A 617 -4.41 -2.58 -22.00
CA SER A 617 -3.33 -3.57 -22.15
C SER A 617 -2.18 -3.33 -21.16
N PHE A 618 -1.78 -2.06 -20.94
CA PHE A 618 -0.75 -1.72 -19.95
C PHE A 618 -1.20 -2.07 -18.53
N ASN A 619 -2.43 -1.72 -18.18
CA ASN A 619 -2.99 -1.99 -16.85
C ASN A 619 -3.13 -3.48 -16.58
N VAL A 620 -3.68 -4.25 -17.53
CA VAL A 620 -3.83 -5.71 -17.38
C VAL A 620 -2.48 -6.40 -17.29
N ALA A 621 -1.54 -6.08 -18.18
CA ALA A 621 -0.20 -6.68 -18.15
C ALA A 621 0.54 -6.36 -16.84
N SER A 622 0.51 -5.10 -16.37
CA SER A 622 1.13 -4.72 -15.09
C SER A 622 0.50 -5.47 -13.92
N ARG A 623 -0.83 -5.53 -13.85
CA ARG A 623 -1.57 -6.23 -12.79
C ARG A 623 -1.27 -7.73 -12.74
N ILE A 624 -1.30 -8.43 -13.87
CA ILE A 624 -1.08 -9.88 -13.88
C ILE A 624 0.40 -10.25 -13.68
N LEU A 625 1.33 -9.40 -14.11
CA LEU A 625 2.75 -9.57 -13.82
C LEU A 625 3.04 -9.31 -12.34
N GLN A 626 2.46 -8.26 -11.75
CA GLN A 626 2.53 -8.01 -10.31
C GLN A 626 2.00 -9.21 -9.52
N LYS A 627 0.82 -9.72 -9.89
CA LYS A 627 0.26 -10.92 -9.28
C LYS A 627 1.23 -12.11 -9.37
N ASN A 628 1.85 -12.32 -10.53
CA ASN A 628 2.83 -13.39 -10.69
C ASN A 628 4.06 -13.16 -9.79
N HIS A 629 4.53 -11.92 -9.68
CA HIS A 629 5.68 -11.54 -8.83
C HIS A 629 5.40 -11.85 -7.35
N ASP A 630 4.20 -11.52 -6.87
CA ASP A 630 3.84 -11.64 -5.45
C ASP A 630 3.45 -13.07 -5.04
N GLU A 631 2.70 -13.75 -5.90
CA GLU A 631 2.02 -14.99 -5.53
C GLU A 631 2.70 -16.26 -6.04
N ASN A 632 3.56 -16.18 -7.06
CA ASN A 632 4.04 -17.38 -7.76
C ASN A 632 5.56 -17.56 -7.71
N HIS A 633 5.98 -18.78 -7.40
CA HIS A 633 7.37 -19.19 -7.50
C HIS A 633 7.80 -19.35 -8.96
N ILE A 634 9.02 -18.89 -9.29
CA ILE A 634 9.54 -19.01 -10.66
C ILE A 634 9.83 -20.45 -11.07
N PHE A 635 10.16 -21.32 -10.11
CA PHE A 635 10.35 -22.75 -10.36
C PHE A 635 9.10 -23.52 -9.95
N TRP A 636 8.51 -24.28 -10.86
CA TRP A 636 7.28 -25.02 -10.56
C TRP A 636 7.54 -26.43 -9.99
N ARG A 637 8.78 -26.93 -10.06
CA ARG A 637 9.22 -28.15 -9.34
C ARG A 637 10.47 -27.87 -8.52
N GLU A 638 10.74 -28.74 -7.54
CA GLU A 638 11.93 -28.65 -6.69
C GLU A 638 13.24 -29.00 -7.41
N VAL A 639 13.16 -29.67 -8.57
CA VAL A 639 14.32 -30.23 -9.28
C VAL A 639 14.66 -29.53 -10.60
N ALA A 640 13.82 -28.58 -11.05
CA ALA A 640 13.96 -27.67 -12.21
C ALA A 640 12.58 -27.31 -12.78
N GLY A 641 12.55 -26.42 -13.79
CA GLY A 641 11.35 -26.08 -14.56
C GLY A 641 10.86 -24.68 -14.22
N HIS A 642 10.96 -23.78 -15.18
CA HIS A 642 10.57 -22.38 -15.03
C HIS A 642 9.08 -22.20 -15.34
N ASN A 643 8.41 -21.40 -14.53
CA ASN A 643 7.13 -20.79 -14.86
C ASN A 643 7.41 -19.76 -15.96
N HIS A 644 6.72 -19.90 -17.09
CA HIS A 644 6.91 -19.06 -18.27
C HIS A 644 5.98 -17.85 -18.35
N ILE A 645 5.18 -17.56 -17.31
CA ILE A 645 4.18 -16.48 -17.34
C ILE A 645 4.79 -15.12 -17.67
N THR A 646 5.83 -14.68 -16.93
CA THR A 646 6.50 -13.40 -17.21
C THR A 646 7.00 -13.33 -18.65
N HIS A 647 7.55 -14.44 -19.15
CA HIS A 647 8.03 -14.53 -20.54
C HIS A 647 6.86 -14.44 -21.53
N SER A 648 5.80 -15.20 -21.31
CA SER A 648 4.64 -15.27 -22.19
C SER A 648 3.94 -13.92 -22.27
N VAL A 649 3.59 -13.34 -21.12
CA VAL A 649 2.86 -12.08 -21.00
C VAL A 649 3.63 -10.93 -21.64
N LEU A 650 4.93 -10.77 -21.35
CA LEU A 650 5.72 -9.68 -21.95
C LEU A 650 5.88 -9.82 -23.47
N ASN A 651 5.99 -11.04 -23.99
CA ASN A 651 6.10 -11.26 -25.44
C ASN A 651 4.75 -11.07 -26.15
N VAL A 652 3.63 -11.49 -25.54
CA VAL A 652 2.26 -11.21 -26.01
C VAL A 652 2.00 -9.71 -26.01
N PHE A 653 2.38 -9.03 -24.93
CA PHE A 653 2.31 -7.58 -24.81
C PHE A 653 3.11 -6.89 -25.92
N ALA A 654 4.39 -7.26 -26.10
CA ALA A 654 5.25 -6.71 -27.15
C ALA A 654 4.61 -6.85 -28.54
N LEU A 655 4.02 -8.00 -28.84
CA LEU A 655 3.38 -8.27 -30.13
C LEU A 655 1.95 -7.75 -30.26
N GLY A 656 1.49 -6.88 -29.35
CA GLY A 656 0.23 -6.15 -29.49
C GLY A 656 -1.00 -6.92 -29.04
N GLY A 657 -0.83 -7.83 -28.07
CA GLY A 657 -1.94 -8.55 -27.45
C GLY A 657 -2.98 -7.62 -26.82
N SER A 658 -4.25 -7.96 -27.03
CA SER A 658 -5.36 -7.32 -26.33
C SER A 658 -5.36 -7.70 -24.84
N PRO A 659 -6.11 -6.99 -23.98
CA PRO A 659 -6.31 -7.40 -22.59
C PRO A 659 -6.70 -8.87 -22.42
N ALA A 660 -7.54 -9.41 -23.32
CA ALA A 660 -7.94 -10.82 -23.30
C ALA A 660 -6.79 -11.77 -23.67
N ASP A 661 -5.95 -11.40 -24.64
CA ASP A 661 -4.80 -12.22 -25.02
C ASP A 661 -3.75 -12.27 -23.89
N LEU A 662 -3.56 -11.16 -23.18
CA LEU A 662 -2.69 -11.06 -22.01
C LEU A 662 -3.19 -11.92 -20.85
N GLN A 663 -4.49 -11.83 -20.55
CA GLN A 663 -5.13 -12.63 -19.51
C GLN A 663 -5.01 -14.13 -19.84
N ARG A 664 -5.28 -14.52 -21.09
CA ARG A 664 -5.08 -15.90 -21.56
C ARG A 664 -3.63 -16.36 -21.37
N ALA A 665 -2.65 -15.53 -21.73
CA ALA A 665 -1.23 -15.87 -21.61
C ALA A 665 -0.80 -16.10 -20.15
N PHE A 666 -1.43 -15.43 -19.20
CA PHE A 666 -1.26 -15.69 -17.76
C PHE A 666 -1.95 -16.99 -17.33
N GLU A 667 -3.18 -17.22 -17.82
CA GLU A 667 -4.00 -18.39 -17.47
C GLU A 667 -3.43 -19.71 -17.99
N ASP A 668 -2.75 -19.70 -19.14
CA ASP A 668 -2.06 -20.88 -19.71
C ASP A 668 -1.02 -21.48 -18.75
N GLY A 669 -0.54 -20.72 -17.76
CA GLY A 669 0.43 -21.16 -16.76
C GLY A 669 -0.16 -21.61 -15.43
N ILE A 670 -1.47 -21.49 -15.19
CA ILE A 670 -2.08 -21.71 -13.85
C ILE A 670 -1.79 -23.10 -13.29
N ASP A 671 -1.88 -24.15 -14.10
CA ASP A 671 -1.76 -25.54 -13.65
C ASP A 671 -0.35 -25.89 -13.10
N ILE A 672 0.65 -25.08 -13.41
CA ILE A 672 2.04 -25.26 -12.93
C ILE A 672 2.44 -24.22 -11.89
N GLN A 673 1.55 -23.31 -11.48
CA GLN A 673 1.86 -22.33 -10.44
C GLN A 673 2.00 -22.99 -9.07
N ARG A 674 2.89 -22.44 -8.25
CA ARG A 674 3.01 -22.78 -6.83
C ARG A 674 3.39 -21.54 -6.03
N PRO A 675 3.00 -21.44 -4.76
CA PRO A 675 3.37 -20.30 -3.93
C PRO A 675 4.89 -20.23 -3.67
N PRO A 676 5.45 -19.03 -3.44
CA PRO A 676 6.83 -18.88 -3.03
C PRO A 676 7.07 -19.53 -1.65
N PRO A 677 8.21 -20.25 -1.46
CA PRO A 677 8.63 -20.69 -0.15
C PRO A 677 8.89 -19.49 0.78
N PRO A 678 8.78 -19.67 2.10
CA PRO A 678 9.12 -18.62 3.07
C PRO A 678 10.59 -18.21 2.93
N GLN A 679 10.82 -16.91 3.12
CA GLN A 679 12.15 -16.29 3.13
C GLN A 679 12.81 -16.47 4.51
N ASP A 680 14.14 -16.57 4.55
CA ASP A 680 14.92 -16.62 5.80
C ASP A 680 15.74 -15.33 5.96
N PRO A 681 15.34 -14.41 6.86
CA PRO A 681 16.04 -13.14 7.07
C PRO A 681 17.51 -13.31 7.43
N VAL A 682 17.86 -14.38 8.17
CA VAL A 682 19.25 -14.64 8.58
C VAL A 682 20.11 -15.00 7.37
N ILE A 683 19.55 -15.77 6.44
CA ILE A 683 20.24 -16.08 5.17
C ILE A 683 20.36 -14.82 4.32
N ILE A 684 19.28 -14.04 4.19
CA ILE A 684 19.26 -12.82 3.37
C ILE A 684 20.34 -11.84 3.83
N ASP A 685 20.43 -11.60 5.15
CA ASP A 685 21.45 -10.69 5.70
C ASP A 685 22.87 -11.26 5.48
N ALA A 686 23.05 -12.58 5.56
CA ALA A 686 24.34 -13.23 5.30
C ALA A 686 24.77 -13.15 3.82
N LEU A 687 23.86 -12.95 2.87
CA LEU A 687 24.20 -12.83 1.43
C LEU A 687 25.00 -11.57 1.10
N GLN A 688 25.10 -10.60 2.01
CA GLN A 688 26.03 -9.46 1.87
C GLN A 688 27.50 -9.90 1.93
N ASP A 689 27.80 -11.03 2.58
CA ASP A 689 29.15 -11.60 2.60
C ASP A 689 29.42 -12.35 1.28
N PRO A 690 30.47 -11.99 0.51
CA PRO A 690 30.75 -12.61 -0.77
C PRO A 690 31.06 -14.11 -0.71
N ASP A 691 31.58 -14.64 0.40
CA ASP A 691 31.82 -16.08 0.57
C ASP A 691 30.50 -16.82 0.86
N GLU A 692 29.62 -16.26 1.69
CA GLU A 692 28.29 -16.86 1.94
C GLU A 692 27.39 -16.80 0.70
N PHE A 693 27.43 -15.71 -0.08
CA PHE A 693 26.74 -15.63 -1.37
C PHE A 693 27.18 -16.76 -2.31
N LEU A 694 28.49 -16.95 -2.47
CA LEU A 694 29.03 -17.94 -3.39
C LEU A 694 28.73 -19.37 -2.95
N LYS A 695 28.80 -19.64 -1.65
CA LYS A 695 28.47 -20.93 -1.04
C LYS A 695 27.02 -21.37 -1.29
N ARG A 696 26.11 -20.40 -1.46
CA ARG A 696 24.67 -20.64 -1.71
C ARG A 696 24.31 -20.55 -3.19
N THR A 697 25.22 -20.07 -4.03
CA THR A 697 25.01 -19.98 -5.47
C THR A 697 24.93 -21.38 -6.08
N GLY A 698 23.95 -21.62 -6.95
CA GLY A 698 23.72 -22.89 -7.63
C GLY A 698 22.78 -23.86 -6.90
N HIS A 699 21.98 -23.32 -5.98
CA HIS A 699 21.01 -24.05 -5.17
C HIS A 699 19.60 -23.50 -5.42
N LEU A 700 18.73 -24.28 -6.05
CA LEU A 700 17.39 -23.85 -6.48
C LEU A 700 16.52 -23.40 -5.30
N GLU A 701 16.67 -24.04 -4.14
CA GLU A 701 15.94 -23.72 -2.91
C GLU A 701 16.28 -22.34 -2.33
N GLN A 702 17.39 -21.73 -2.76
CA GLN A 702 17.82 -20.40 -2.29
C GLN A 702 17.18 -19.27 -3.09
N TYR A 703 16.39 -19.56 -4.14
CA TYR A 703 15.76 -18.54 -4.98
C TYR A 703 15.01 -17.45 -4.20
N PRO A 704 14.14 -17.76 -3.21
CA PRO A 704 13.42 -16.72 -2.48
C PRO A 704 14.35 -15.78 -1.69
N ASN A 705 15.45 -16.32 -1.16
CA ASN A 705 16.44 -15.53 -0.42
C ASN A 705 17.25 -14.64 -1.37
N PHE A 706 17.63 -15.15 -2.54
CA PHE A 706 18.30 -14.35 -3.56
C PHE A 706 17.38 -13.26 -4.13
N LEU A 707 16.10 -13.56 -4.34
CA LEU A 707 15.11 -12.56 -4.80
C LEU A 707 15.02 -11.43 -3.78
N ALA A 708 14.81 -11.75 -2.49
CA ALA A 708 14.75 -10.73 -1.44
C ALA A 708 16.06 -9.92 -1.32
N PHE A 709 17.22 -10.59 -1.42
CA PHE A 709 18.52 -9.93 -1.43
C PHE A 709 18.66 -8.95 -2.60
N PHE A 710 18.40 -9.39 -3.84
CA PHE A 710 18.50 -8.51 -5.00
C PHE A 710 17.45 -7.41 -4.97
N SER A 711 16.24 -7.66 -4.47
CA SER A 711 15.25 -6.60 -4.31
C SER A 711 15.74 -5.51 -3.35
N ARG A 712 16.30 -5.88 -2.19
CA ARG A 712 16.91 -4.91 -1.25
C ARG A 712 18.06 -4.12 -1.88
N GLU A 713 18.93 -4.79 -2.61
CA GLU A 713 20.05 -4.13 -3.30
C GLU A 713 19.55 -3.18 -4.40
N ILE A 714 18.53 -3.57 -5.17
CA ILE A 714 17.95 -2.72 -6.22
C ILE A 714 17.30 -1.47 -5.63
N GLU A 715 16.55 -1.60 -4.53
CA GLU A 715 16.00 -0.43 -3.83
C GLU A 715 17.09 0.49 -3.31
N ALA A 716 18.21 -0.06 -2.84
CA ALA A 716 19.30 0.73 -2.25
C ALA A 716 20.15 1.51 -3.28
N LYS A 717 20.47 0.91 -4.45
CA LYS A 717 21.44 1.50 -5.41
C LYS A 717 20.96 1.55 -6.87
N GLY A 718 19.75 1.07 -7.15
CA GLY A 718 19.19 0.99 -8.50
C GLY A 718 19.64 -0.24 -9.29
N TRP A 719 18.77 -0.76 -10.15
CA TRP A 719 18.98 -2.04 -10.84
C TRP A 719 20.17 -2.06 -11.79
N VAL A 720 20.50 -0.95 -12.45
CA VAL A 720 21.69 -0.87 -13.33
C VAL A 720 22.97 -1.10 -12.53
N ALA A 721 23.09 -0.48 -11.34
CA ALA A 721 24.26 -0.63 -10.49
C ALA A 721 24.38 -2.06 -9.95
N VAL A 722 23.26 -2.68 -9.57
CA VAL A 722 23.20 -4.09 -9.15
C VAL A 722 23.65 -5.02 -10.28
N VAL A 723 23.12 -4.86 -11.49
CA VAL A 723 23.52 -5.69 -12.64
C VAL A 723 25.00 -5.50 -12.95
N GLN A 724 25.50 -4.27 -12.95
CA GLN A 724 26.93 -4.00 -13.12
C GLN A 724 27.78 -4.71 -12.07
N GLU A 725 27.40 -4.63 -10.79
CA GLU A 725 28.14 -5.25 -9.70
C GLU A 725 28.13 -6.78 -9.78
N HIS A 726 26.95 -7.38 -9.96
CA HIS A 726 26.78 -8.83 -9.83
C HIS A 726 26.98 -9.59 -11.13
N ILE A 727 27.02 -8.94 -12.30
CA ILE A 727 27.24 -9.59 -13.60
C ILE A 727 28.54 -9.13 -14.27
N PHE A 728 28.84 -7.82 -14.26
CA PHE A 728 29.89 -7.25 -15.11
C PHE A 728 31.14 -6.77 -14.36
N SER A 729 31.16 -6.78 -13.01
CA SER A 729 32.29 -6.26 -12.22
C SER A 729 33.58 -7.08 -12.31
N LYS A 730 33.52 -8.29 -12.87
CA LYS A 730 34.63 -9.28 -12.91
C LYS A 730 35.15 -9.69 -11.53
N SER A 731 34.38 -9.41 -10.47
CA SER A 731 34.62 -10.00 -9.15
C SER A 731 34.43 -11.53 -9.22
N ARG A 732 34.97 -12.26 -8.24
CA ARG A 732 34.83 -13.72 -8.18
C ARG A 732 33.35 -14.17 -8.25
N ASN A 733 32.47 -13.44 -7.57
CA ASN A 733 31.04 -13.76 -7.56
C ASN A 733 30.37 -13.35 -8.87
N ALA A 734 30.76 -12.19 -9.44
CA ALA A 734 30.23 -11.77 -10.74
C ALA A 734 30.62 -12.71 -11.88
N GLU A 735 31.85 -13.24 -11.88
CA GLU A 735 32.32 -14.24 -12.84
C GLU A 735 31.50 -15.54 -12.75
N LYS A 736 31.14 -15.97 -11.54
CA LYS A 736 30.23 -17.11 -11.32
C LYS A 736 28.83 -16.81 -11.85
N MET A 737 28.27 -15.66 -11.49
CA MET A 737 26.93 -15.22 -11.91
C MET A 737 26.82 -15.03 -13.44
N PHE A 738 27.86 -14.48 -14.07
CA PHE A 738 27.93 -14.31 -15.52
C PHE A 738 27.87 -15.67 -16.25
N ALA A 739 28.54 -16.70 -15.74
CA ALA A 739 28.40 -18.06 -16.26
C ALA A 739 27.00 -18.65 -16.02
N GLN A 740 26.40 -18.37 -14.86
CA GLN A 740 25.06 -18.84 -14.50
C GLN A 740 23.95 -18.27 -15.40
N LEU A 741 24.16 -17.14 -16.07
CA LEU A 741 23.21 -16.62 -17.06
C LEU A 741 22.87 -17.65 -18.16
N PHE A 742 23.80 -18.55 -18.46
CA PHE A 742 23.68 -19.56 -19.52
C PHE A 742 23.21 -20.92 -19.02
N GLU A 743 22.98 -21.07 -17.72
CA GLU A 743 22.44 -22.29 -17.14
C GLU A 743 20.91 -22.35 -17.36
N GLY A 744 20.28 -23.48 -17.08
CA GLY A 744 18.82 -23.61 -17.16
C GLY A 744 18.18 -23.33 -18.51
N LEU A 745 18.83 -23.71 -19.62
CA LEU A 745 18.36 -23.39 -20.98
C LEU A 745 18.18 -21.89 -21.22
N TYR A 746 19.15 -21.08 -20.76
CA TYR A 746 19.18 -19.62 -20.92
C TYR A 746 18.08 -18.84 -20.19
N HIS A 747 17.27 -19.47 -19.34
CA HIS A 747 16.17 -18.77 -18.67
C HIS A 747 16.63 -17.58 -17.83
N PRO A 748 17.74 -17.65 -17.06
CA PRO A 748 18.23 -16.48 -16.35
C PRO A 748 18.59 -15.32 -17.28
N LEU A 749 19.27 -15.61 -18.41
CA LEU A 749 19.60 -14.59 -19.44
C LEU A 749 18.34 -13.99 -20.09
N ILE A 750 17.39 -14.83 -20.50
CA ILE A 750 16.13 -14.39 -21.13
C ILE A 750 15.34 -13.51 -20.15
N HIS A 751 15.22 -13.95 -18.91
CA HIS A 751 14.43 -13.27 -17.89
C HIS A 751 15.06 -11.92 -17.50
N LEU A 752 16.39 -11.90 -17.27
CA LEU A 752 17.12 -10.66 -17.02
C LEU A 752 16.95 -9.67 -18.18
N ALA A 753 17.11 -10.13 -19.42
CA ALA A 753 16.95 -9.26 -20.58
C ALA A 753 15.51 -8.73 -20.72
N LEU A 754 14.48 -9.49 -20.40
CA LEU A 754 13.11 -8.98 -20.36
C LEU A 754 12.95 -7.88 -19.29
N GLY A 755 13.51 -8.08 -18.08
CA GLY A 755 13.51 -7.04 -17.06
C GLY A 755 14.20 -5.75 -17.51
N VAL A 756 15.34 -5.87 -18.21
CA VAL A 756 16.07 -4.73 -18.79
C VAL A 756 15.28 -4.08 -19.94
N GLU A 757 14.73 -4.87 -20.85
CA GLU A 757 14.00 -4.41 -22.03
C GLU A 757 12.77 -3.57 -21.67
N PHE A 758 12.03 -4.02 -20.65
CA PHE A 758 10.81 -3.37 -20.19
C PHE A 758 11.05 -2.41 -19.02
N ALA A 759 12.30 -2.21 -18.61
CA ALA A 759 12.69 -1.40 -17.46
C ALA A 759 11.93 -1.75 -16.16
N GLN A 760 11.84 -3.04 -15.84
CA GLN A 760 11.11 -3.58 -14.69
C GLN A 760 12.09 -4.10 -13.61
N PRO A 761 12.40 -3.34 -12.53
CA PRO A 761 13.42 -3.74 -11.58
C PRO A 761 13.09 -5.02 -10.80
N GLY A 762 11.81 -5.28 -10.49
CA GLY A 762 11.37 -6.55 -9.89
C GLY A 762 11.68 -7.77 -10.78
N ILE A 763 11.48 -7.65 -12.10
CA ILE A 763 11.83 -8.70 -13.07
C ILE A 763 13.35 -8.82 -13.23
N VAL A 764 14.10 -7.71 -13.11
CA VAL A 764 15.58 -7.77 -13.03
C VAL A 764 16.03 -8.55 -11.80
N ALA A 765 15.40 -8.32 -10.63
CA ALA A 765 15.68 -9.10 -9.41
C ALA A 765 15.38 -10.59 -9.60
N GLU A 766 14.24 -10.94 -10.21
CA GLU A 766 13.88 -12.31 -10.56
C GLU A 766 14.92 -12.97 -11.48
N GLY A 767 15.42 -12.24 -12.49
CA GLY A 767 16.45 -12.72 -13.40
C GLY A 767 17.80 -12.99 -12.71
N LEU A 768 18.22 -12.07 -11.83
CA LEU A 768 19.44 -12.25 -11.02
C LEU A 768 19.29 -13.40 -10.02
N ALA A 769 18.14 -13.52 -9.36
CA ALA A 769 17.86 -14.61 -8.43
C ALA A 769 17.84 -15.98 -9.14
N GLN A 770 17.29 -16.06 -10.36
CA GLN A 770 17.38 -17.25 -11.20
C GLN A 770 18.82 -17.63 -11.50
N ALA A 771 19.66 -16.67 -11.91
CA ALA A 771 21.08 -16.92 -12.16
C ALA A 771 21.81 -17.40 -10.89
N ALA A 772 21.54 -16.77 -9.74
CA ALA A 772 22.15 -17.18 -8.49
C ALA A 772 21.73 -18.59 -8.05
N SER A 773 20.54 -19.05 -8.42
CA SER A 773 19.96 -20.29 -7.90
C SER A 773 20.15 -21.51 -8.80
N HIS A 774 20.37 -21.32 -10.10
CA HIS A 774 20.35 -22.43 -11.05
C HIS A 774 21.49 -23.44 -10.79
N ASP A 775 21.15 -24.73 -10.73
CA ASP A 775 22.15 -25.79 -10.60
C ASP A 775 23.05 -25.87 -11.84
N SER A 776 24.30 -26.28 -11.66
CA SER A 776 25.25 -26.23 -12.77
C SER A 776 25.19 -27.48 -13.67
N MET A 777 25.14 -27.25 -14.99
CA MET A 777 25.38 -28.27 -16.00
C MET A 777 26.88 -28.48 -16.30
N GLY A 778 27.77 -27.73 -15.65
CA GLY A 778 29.20 -27.67 -15.97
C GLY A 778 29.56 -26.53 -16.94
N THR A 779 28.63 -25.60 -17.17
CA THR A 779 28.74 -24.47 -18.10
C THR A 779 29.90 -23.55 -17.75
N GLU A 780 30.03 -23.19 -16.48
CA GLU A 780 31.12 -22.33 -15.97
C GLU A 780 32.50 -22.87 -16.37
N GLY A 781 32.79 -24.13 -16.02
CA GLY A 781 34.08 -24.74 -16.31
C GLY A 781 34.37 -24.86 -17.81
N TYR A 782 33.33 -25.05 -18.63
CA TYR A 782 33.45 -25.09 -20.09
C TYR A 782 33.76 -23.70 -20.68
N LEU A 783 32.96 -22.68 -20.32
CA LEU A 783 33.08 -21.33 -20.87
C LEU A 783 34.41 -20.68 -20.53
N PHE A 784 34.88 -20.82 -19.28
CA PHE A 784 36.19 -20.32 -18.89
C PHE A 784 37.33 -20.97 -19.66
N ARG A 785 37.27 -22.29 -19.88
CA ARG A 785 38.32 -22.99 -20.66
C ARG A 785 38.29 -22.60 -22.13
N ALA A 786 37.10 -22.50 -22.72
CA ALA A 786 36.92 -22.05 -24.11
C ALA A 786 37.44 -20.62 -24.31
N GLU A 787 37.13 -19.71 -23.38
CA GLU A 787 37.65 -18.34 -23.38
C GLU A 787 39.17 -18.29 -23.23
N GLN A 788 39.74 -19.03 -22.28
CA GLN A 788 41.18 -19.10 -22.08
C GLN A 788 41.91 -19.69 -23.29
N GLU A 789 41.34 -20.69 -23.94
CA GLU A 789 41.91 -21.29 -25.15
C GLU A 789 41.78 -20.33 -26.34
N ALA A 790 40.64 -19.64 -26.49
CA ALA A 790 40.44 -18.62 -27.51
C ALA A 790 41.49 -17.50 -27.40
N ALA A 791 41.76 -17.02 -26.18
CA ALA A 791 42.74 -15.97 -25.91
C ALA A 791 44.19 -16.37 -26.23
N LYS A 792 44.52 -17.67 -26.18
CA LYS A 792 45.85 -18.20 -26.52
C LYS A 792 46.01 -18.56 -28.00
N SER A 793 44.89 -18.73 -28.71
CA SER A 793 44.89 -19.27 -30.06
C SER A 793 45.42 -18.27 -31.08
N THR A 794 46.37 -18.69 -31.91
CA THR A 794 46.84 -17.94 -33.09
C THR A 794 46.13 -18.35 -34.38
N ARG A 795 45.13 -19.25 -34.30
CA ARG A 795 44.36 -19.70 -35.47
C ARG A 795 43.48 -18.55 -35.98
N HIS A 796 43.01 -18.62 -37.23
CA HIS A 796 41.97 -17.69 -37.70
C HIS A 796 40.62 -18.00 -37.02
N SER A 797 39.80 -16.97 -36.82
CA SER A 797 38.42 -17.16 -36.34
C SER A 797 37.61 -17.87 -37.42
N LYS A 798 36.73 -18.79 -37.04
CA LYS A 798 35.88 -19.54 -37.96
C LYS A 798 34.41 -19.14 -37.80
N PRO A 799 33.62 -19.12 -38.89
CA PRO A 799 32.19 -18.89 -38.80
C PRO A 799 31.48 -19.97 -37.98
N LEU A 800 30.41 -19.61 -37.27
CA LEU A 800 29.64 -20.57 -36.45
C LEU A 800 29.09 -21.74 -37.24
N VAL A 801 28.67 -21.52 -38.49
CA VAL A 801 28.21 -22.58 -39.41
C VAL A 801 29.29 -23.66 -39.62
N GLU A 802 30.56 -23.26 -39.74
CA GLU A 802 31.67 -24.21 -39.87
C GLU A 802 31.93 -24.97 -38.56
N LEU A 803 31.72 -24.31 -37.42
CA LEU A 803 31.86 -24.95 -36.12
C LEU A 803 30.73 -25.94 -35.84
N LEU A 804 29.50 -25.67 -36.28
CA LEU A 804 28.39 -26.63 -36.25
C LEU A 804 28.75 -27.88 -37.07
N HIS A 805 29.29 -27.73 -38.27
CA HIS A 805 29.79 -28.89 -39.04
C HIS A 805 30.93 -29.61 -38.32
N SER A 806 31.85 -28.88 -37.68
CA SER A 806 32.94 -29.49 -36.90
C SER A 806 32.42 -30.31 -35.71
N VAL A 807 31.32 -29.88 -35.07
CA VAL A 807 30.64 -30.65 -34.02
C VAL A 807 29.96 -31.88 -34.61
N HIS A 808 29.25 -31.75 -35.74
CA HIS A 808 28.62 -32.86 -36.44
C HIS A 808 29.62 -33.93 -36.87
N ASP A 809 30.74 -33.53 -37.48
CA ASP A 809 31.77 -34.43 -38.01
C ASP A 809 32.54 -35.17 -36.90
N ASN A 810 32.51 -34.64 -35.67
CA ASN A 810 33.13 -35.29 -34.52
C ASN A 810 32.23 -36.37 -33.94
N GLU A 811 32.52 -37.63 -34.26
CA GLU A 811 31.76 -38.79 -33.80
C GLU A 811 31.63 -38.88 -32.26
N SER A 812 32.64 -38.45 -31.50
CA SER A 812 32.57 -38.47 -30.04
C SER A 812 31.59 -37.44 -29.49
N LEU A 813 31.48 -36.27 -30.11
CA LEU A 813 30.52 -35.23 -29.74
C LEU A 813 29.11 -35.57 -30.22
N ARG A 814 28.96 -36.07 -31.45
CA ARG A 814 27.68 -36.50 -32.02
C ARG A 814 27.03 -37.62 -31.19
N ASN A 815 27.84 -38.53 -30.65
CA ASN A 815 27.40 -39.63 -29.78
C ASN A 815 27.60 -39.34 -28.28
N ALA A 816 27.92 -38.09 -27.90
CA ALA A 816 28.12 -37.72 -26.50
C ALA A 816 26.87 -37.83 -25.61
N PRO A 817 25.66 -37.51 -26.10
CA PRO A 817 24.44 -37.69 -25.31
C PRO A 817 24.15 -39.18 -25.07
N PHE A 818 23.87 -39.56 -23.82
CA PHE A 818 23.69 -40.98 -23.43
C PHE A 818 22.37 -41.63 -23.86
N GLY A 819 21.40 -40.86 -24.37
CA GLY A 819 20.09 -41.35 -24.82
C GLY A 819 18.94 -40.41 -24.46
N PHE A 820 17.74 -40.68 -25.01
CA PHE A 820 16.56 -39.81 -24.86
C PHE A 820 16.07 -39.64 -23.41
N THR A 821 16.30 -40.62 -22.53
CA THR A 821 15.75 -40.64 -21.16
C THR A 821 16.61 -39.93 -20.12
N ASP A 822 17.84 -39.51 -20.46
CA ASP A 822 18.81 -39.03 -19.47
C ASP A 822 18.64 -37.56 -19.06
N GLY A 823 17.64 -36.87 -19.63
CA GLY A 823 17.31 -35.50 -19.24
C GLY A 823 18.53 -34.56 -19.28
N PRO A 824 18.72 -33.69 -18.27
CA PRO A 824 19.88 -32.80 -18.17
C PRO A 824 21.24 -33.49 -18.07
N ALA A 825 21.30 -34.77 -17.69
CA ALA A 825 22.56 -35.50 -17.57
C ALA A 825 23.26 -35.69 -18.94
N ARG A 826 22.52 -35.58 -20.05
CA ARG A 826 23.07 -35.57 -21.41
C ARG A 826 24.09 -34.45 -21.63
N VAL A 827 23.85 -33.28 -21.06
CA VAL A 827 24.79 -32.17 -21.11
C VAL A 827 25.90 -32.41 -20.09
N ARG A 828 25.54 -32.49 -18.80
CA ARG A 828 26.52 -32.49 -17.70
C ARG A 828 27.52 -33.64 -17.75
N ASN A 829 27.02 -34.86 -17.97
CA ASN A 829 27.85 -36.05 -17.95
C ASN A 829 28.31 -36.47 -19.35
N GLY A 830 27.57 -36.06 -20.39
CA GLY A 830 27.78 -36.45 -21.79
C GLY A 830 28.61 -35.43 -22.55
N VAL A 831 27.97 -34.38 -23.07
CA VAL A 831 28.61 -33.34 -23.91
C VAL A 831 29.71 -32.59 -23.15
N LEU A 832 29.41 -32.13 -21.93
CA LEU A 832 30.36 -31.45 -21.04
C LEU A 832 31.08 -32.41 -20.09
N GLY A 833 30.91 -33.73 -20.29
CA GLY A 833 31.64 -34.74 -19.55
C GLY A 833 33.15 -34.70 -19.82
N PRO A 834 33.98 -35.27 -18.93
CA PRO A 834 35.45 -35.19 -19.02
C PRO A 834 36.05 -35.65 -20.34
N LYS A 835 35.38 -36.57 -21.05
CA LYS A 835 35.81 -37.10 -22.35
C LYS A 835 35.60 -36.08 -23.49
N ASN A 836 34.45 -35.41 -23.50
CA ASN A 836 33.96 -34.66 -24.65
C ASN A 836 34.19 -33.15 -24.52
N GLN A 837 34.19 -32.62 -23.29
CA GLN A 837 34.41 -31.20 -23.03
C GLN A 837 35.71 -30.66 -23.66
N PRO A 838 36.89 -31.33 -23.59
CA PRO A 838 38.09 -30.80 -24.22
C PRO A 838 37.98 -30.69 -25.74
N LEU A 839 37.25 -31.60 -26.39
CA LEU A 839 37.00 -31.56 -27.85
C LEU A 839 36.13 -30.37 -28.20
N LEU A 840 35.06 -30.15 -27.44
CA LEU A 840 34.17 -29.04 -27.66
C LEU A 840 34.86 -27.69 -27.37
N VAL A 841 35.72 -27.61 -26.36
CA VAL A 841 36.55 -26.43 -26.06
C VAL A 841 37.44 -26.07 -27.26
N ASP A 842 38.13 -27.01 -27.90
CA ASP A 842 38.99 -26.73 -29.07
C ASP A 842 38.18 -26.21 -30.28
N ILE A 843 36.94 -26.69 -30.47
CA ILE A 843 36.03 -26.18 -31.50
C ILE A 843 35.53 -24.78 -31.13
N ALA A 844 34.94 -24.64 -29.95
CA ALA A 844 34.28 -23.44 -29.47
C ALA A 844 35.23 -22.24 -29.31
N ALA A 845 36.50 -22.51 -28.97
CA ALA A 845 37.54 -21.48 -28.86
C ALA A 845 37.88 -20.82 -30.20
N GLN A 846 37.50 -21.41 -31.34
CA GLN A 846 37.74 -20.88 -32.68
C GLN A 846 36.75 -19.78 -33.08
N PHE A 847 35.62 -19.63 -32.38
CA PHE A 847 34.74 -18.47 -32.55
C PHE A 847 35.27 -17.31 -31.70
N ARG A 848 35.70 -16.25 -32.38
CA ARG A 848 36.20 -15.02 -31.78
C ARG A 848 35.67 -13.80 -32.52
N ILE A 849 35.22 -12.81 -31.77
CA ILE A 849 34.70 -11.52 -32.25
C ILE A 849 35.70 -10.43 -31.84
N GLN A 850 36.09 -9.58 -32.79
CA GLN A 850 36.85 -8.37 -32.47
C GLN A 850 35.91 -7.33 -31.87
N VAL A 851 36.37 -6.52 -30.92
CA VAL A 851 35.53 -5.50 -30.25
C VAL A 851 34.83 -4.56 -31.24
N ASP A 852 35.53 -4.19 -32.32
CA ASP A 852 34.98 -3.33 -33.37
C ASP A 852 34.01 -4.04 -34.33
N ASP A 853 33.85 -5.36 -34.21
CA ASP A 853 33.02 -6.22 -35.07
C ASP A 853 31.86 -6.88 -34.31
N LEU A 854 31.48 -6.31 -33.15
CA LEU A 854 30.41 -6.79 -32.28
C LEU A 854 29.10 -6.99 -33.02
N GLU A 855 28.70 -6.02 -33.84
CA GLU A 855 27.42 -6.03 -34.56
C GLU A 855 27.35 -7.18 -35.58
N ARG A 856 28.47 -7.48 -36.26
CA ARG A 856 28.57 -8.64 -37.16
C ARG A 856 28.54 -9.95 -36.38
N GLY A 857 29.28 -10.05 -35.27
CA GLY A 857 29.31 -11.24 -34.42
C GLY A 857 27.97 -11.54 -33.76
N LEU A 858 27.22 -10.50 -33.37
CA LEU A 858 25.86 -10.62 -32.87
C LEU A 858 24.91 -11.11 -33.96
N ALA A 859 24.95 -10.51 -35.15
CA ALA A 859 24.18 -10.98 -36.30
C ALA A 859 24.49 -12.45 -36.64
N GLU A 860 25.75 -12.85 -36.58
CA GLU A 860 26.19 -14.22 -36.88
C GLU A 860 25.64 -15.21 -35.86
N THR A 861 25.66 -14.85 -34.58
CA THR A 861 25.10 -15.66 -33.49
C THR A 861 23.58 -15.83 -33.63
N ILE A 862 22.84 -14.74 -33.90
CA ILE A 862 21.39 -14.77 -34.10
C ILE A 862 21.03 -15.62 -35.34
N ASN A 863 21.75 -15.43 -36.45
CA ASN A 863 21.54 -16.18 -37.69
C ASN A 863 21.82 -17.66 -37.52
N SER A 864 22.92 -18.01 -36.84
CA SER A 864 23.28 -19.40 -36.54
C SER A 864 22.22 -20.09 -35.68
N ALA A 865 21.66 -19.41 -34.67
CA ALA A 865 20.59 -20.00 -33.86
C ALA A 865 19.35 -20.32 -34.70
N ALA A 866 18.92 -19.39 -35.57
CA ALA A 866 17.81 -19.61 -36.48
C ALA A 866 18.10 -20.73 -37.49
N TYR A 867 19.34 -20.79 -38.00
CA TYR A 867 19.79 -21.85 -38.90
C TYR A 867 19.70 -23.22 -38.25
N THR A 868 20.27 -23.39 -37.05
CA THR A 868 20.22 -24.66 -36.32
C THR A 868 18.78 -25.07 -35.98
N ALA A 869 17.91 -24.13 -35.62
CA ALA A 869 16.51 -24.44 -35.33
C ALA A 869 15.75 -24.90 -36.58
N GLY A 870 15.87 -24.18 -37.70
CA GLY A 870 15.12 -24.47 -38.92
C GLY A 870 15.67 -25.66 -39.74
N ALA A 871 16.99 -25.78 -39.83
CA ALA A 871 17.66 -26.73 -40.73
C ALA A 871 17.89 -28.12 -40.09
N ALA A 872 17.77 -28.23 -38.77
CA ALA A 872 17.85 -29.51 -38.07
C ALA A 872 16.52 -30.28 -38.21
N GLN A 873 16.41 -31.13 -39.22
CA GLN A 873 15.21 -31.90 -39.53
C GLN A 873 15.52 -33.38 -39.74
N ARG A 874 14.49 -34.23 -39.67
CA ARG A 874 14.60 -35.66 -39.99
C ARG A 874 14.16 -35.94 -41.42
N PRO A 875 15.01 -36.56 -42.26
CA PRO A 875 14.63 -36.94 -43.61
C PRO A 875 13.37 -37.81 -43.63
N GLY A 876 12.42 -37.46 -44.49
CA GLY A 876 11.15 -38.18 -44.68
C GLY A 876 10.08 -37.95 -43.60
N LYS A 877 10.28 -37.00 -42.67
CA LYS A 877 9.29 -36.63 -41.64
C LYS A 877 8.78 -35.20 -41.86
N ALA A 878 7.56 -34.93 -41.40
CA ALA A 878 7.00 -33.58 -41.37
C ALA A 878 7.92 -32.60 -40.60
N ARG A 879 8.08 -31.38 -41.13
CA ARG A 879 9.01 -30.37 -40.58
C ARG A 879 8.54 -29.87 -39.22
N LYS A 880 9.47 -29.79 -38.27
CA LYS A 880 9.19 -29.41 -36.88
C LYS A 880 10.45 -28.94 -36.17
N LEU A 881 10.31 -28.00 -35.24
CA LEU A 881 11.45 -27.45 -34.49
C LEU A 881 11.78 -28.29 -33.26
N ASP A 882 13.06 -28.30 -32.92
CA ASP A 882 13.61 -28.90 -31.72
C ASP A 882 13.44 -27.99 -30.49
N PHE A 883 13.04 -28.57 -29.36
CA PHE A 883 12.81 -27.87 -28.10
C PHE A 883 14.07 -27.15 -27.61
N PHE A 884 15.26 -27.74 -27.74
CA PHE A 884 16.49 -27.14 -27.25
C PHE A 884 17.03 -26.08 -28.22
N HIS A 885 16.94 -26.32 -29.54
CA HIS A 885 17.34 -25.33 -30.53
C HIS A 885 16.44 -24.10 -30.53
N LEU A 886 15.14 -24.23 -30.25
CA LEU A 886 14.27 -23.06 -30.12
C LEU A 886 14.73 -22.16 -28.97
N HIS A 887 15.28 -22.72 -27.88
CA HIS A 887 15.80 -21.91 -26.77
C HIS A 887 17.03 -21.09 -27.18
N ALA A 888 17.86 -21.61 -28.09
CA ALA A 888 18.95 -20.83 -28.67
C ALA A 888 18.41 -19.60 -29.44
N VAL A 889 17.29 -19.77 -30.15
CA VAL A 889 16.59 -18.68 -30.85
C VAL A 889 15.95 -17.71 -29.86
N THR A 890 15.19 -18.18 -28.87
CA THR A 890 14.52 -17.28 -27.91
C THR A 890 15.50 -16.50 -27.04
N ALA A 891 16.67 -17.04 -26.74
CA ALA A 891 17.74 -16.33 -26.04
C ALA A 891 18.52 -15.34 -26.94
N SER A 892 18.33 -15.37 -28.26
CA SER A 892 19.07 -14.50 -29.18
C SER A 892 18.66 -13.02 -29.08
N ILE A 893 17.37 -12.74 -28.85
CA ILE A 893 16.87 -11.36 -28.64
C ILE A 893 17.43 -10.75 -27.35
N ALA A 894 17.71 -11.56 -26.33
CA ALA A 894 18.35 -11.10 -25.10
C ALA A 894 19.73 -10.46 -25.36
N LEU A 895 20.47 -11.00 -26.33
CA LEU A 895 21.75 -10.40 -26.74
C LEU A 895 21.55 -9.05 -27.41
N THR A 896 20.51 -8.90 -28.25
CA THR A 896 20.16 -7.60 -28.86
C THR A 896 19.84 -6.57 -27.78
N VAL A 897 18.95 -6.92 -26.84
CA VAL A 897 18.56 -6.05 -25.71
C VAL A 897 19.77 -5.57 -24.91
N LEU A 898 20.62 -6.50 -24.47
CA LEU A 898 21.78 -6.17 -23.65
C LEU A 898 22.86 -5.43 -24.46
N SER A 899 23.01 -5.73 -25.75
CA SER A 899 23.99 -5.04 -26.60
C SER A 899 23.62 -3.58 -26.89
N GLU A 900 22.34 -3.23 -26.83
CA GLU A 900 21.87 -1.84 -26.97
C GLU A 900 22.03 -1.00 -25.68
N GLN A 901 22.47 -1.61 -24.57
CA GLN A 901 22.66 -0.89 -23.31
C GLN A 901 23.99 -0.16 -23.25
N ASP A 902 23.99 1.17 -23.18
CA ASP A 902 25.21 1.99 -23.13
C ASP A 902 26.03 1.79 -21.84
N TRP A 903 25.40 1.33 -20.77
CA TRP A 903 26.04 1.07 -19.48
C TRP A 903 26.79 -0.27 -19.43
N ILE A 904 26.71 -1.13 -20.46
CA ILE A 904 27.52 -2.35 -20.57
C ILE A 904 28.75 -2.07 -21.43
N ALA A 905 29.95 -2.39 -20.93
CA ALA A 905 31.18 -2.22 -21.68
C ALA A 905 31.17 -3.07 -22.96
N ARG A 906 31.78 -2.54 -24.04
CA ARG A 906 31.75 -3.20 -25.37
C ARG A 906 32.44 -4.57 -25.34
N GLU A 907 33.48 -4.72 -24.54
CA GLU A 907 34.19 -5.98 -24.31
C GLU A 907 33.30 -7.02 -23.64
N ASP A 908 32.46 -6.60 -22.69
CA ASP A 908 31.56 -7.50 -21.98
C ASP A 908 30.36 -7.90 -22.88
N LYS A 909 29.91 -7.00 -23.77
CA LYS A 909 28.96 -7.34 -24.84
C LYS A 909 29.53 -8.41 -25.78
N VAL A 910 30.77 -8.26 -26.24
CA VAL A 910 31.45 -9.29 -27.04
C VAL A 910 31.51 -10.62 -26.31
N ARG A 911 31.88 -10.59 -25.03
CA ARG A 911 31.96 -11.78 -24.19
C ARG A 911 30.60 -12.48 -24.07
N LEU A 912 29.51 -11.74 -23.85
CA LEU A 912 28.14 -12.29 -23.84
C LEU A 912 27.80 -13.01 -25.15
N VAL A 913 28.09 -12.38 -26.29
CA VAL A 913 27.81 -12.95 -27.62
C VAL A 913 28.63 -14.21 -27.86
N GLU A 914 29.94 -14.18 -27.59
CA GLU A 914 30.79 -15.37 -27.73
C GLU A 914 30.34 -16.51 -26.80
N TRP A 915 30.03 -16.23 -25.53
CA TRP A 915 29.62 -17.26 -24.58
C TRP A 915 28.28 -17.89 -24.97
N LYS A 916 27.32 -17.08 -25.42
CA LYS A 916 26.06 -17.60 -25.97
C LYS A 916 26.31 -18.53 -27.17
N ALA A 917 27.12 -18.09 -28.13
CA ALA A 917 27.44 -18.89 -29.32
C ALA A 917 28.13 -20.23 -28.94
N ARG A 918 28.99 -20.23 -27.93
CA ARG A 918 29.64 -21.43 -27.40
C ARG A 918 28.66 -22.39 -26.74
N ILE A 919 27.60 -21.91 -26.09
CA ILE A 919 26.55 -22.76 -25.50
C ILE A 919 25.57 -23.26 -26.55
N ASP A 920 25.35 -22.52 -27.65
CA ASP A 920 24.57 -23.04 -28.78
C ASP A 920 25.22 -24.30 -29.39
N LEU A 921 26.56 -24.36 -29.44
CA LEU A 921 27.29 -25.58 -29.83
C LEU A 921 27.08 -26.74 -28.84
N VAL A 922 26.94 -26.45 -27.54
CA VAL A 922 26.64 -27.47 -26.51
C VAL A 922 25.26 -28.05 -26.75
N TRP A 923 24.24 -27.22 -26.98
CA TRP A 923 22.87 -27.69 -27.22
C TRP A 923 22.73 -28.41 -28.55
N TYR A 924 23.43 -27.96 -29.58
CA TYR A 924 23.49 -28.68 -30.85
C TYR A 924 24.07 -30.10 -30.68
N ALA A 925 25.19 -30.24 -29.95
CA ALA A 925 25.73 -31.55 -29.59
C ALA A 925 24.77 -32.37 -28.70
N ALA A 926 24.12 -31.73 -27.73
CA ALA A 926 23.19 -32.38 -26.81
C ALA A 926 21.94 -32.95 -27.51
N SER A 927 21.53 -32.33 -28.60
CA SER A 927 20.45 -32.78 -29.48
C SER A 927 20.90 -33.78 -30.55
N GLY A 928 22.14 -34.28 -30.47
CA GLY A 928 22.69 -35.33 -31.34
C GLY A 928 23.40 -34.81 -32.59
N ALA A 929 23.62 -33.49 -32.70
CA ALA A 929 24.33 -32.84 -33.81
C ALA A 929 23.96 -33.40 -35.18
N VAL A 930 22.67 -33.37 -35.54
CA VAL A 930 22.18 -33.87 -36.84
C VAL A 930 22.70 -33.02 -37.99
N GLU A 931 22.80 -33.60 -39.19
CA GLU A 931 23.16 -32.82 -40.38
C GLU A 931 22.14 -31.70 -40.62
N LEU A 932 22.63 -30.50 -40.95
CA LEU A 932 21.80 -29.30 -41.17
C LEU A 932 21.59 -29.07 -42.66
N HIS A 933 20.33 -29.06 -43.10
CA HIS A 933 19.98 -28.88 -44.52
C HIS A 933 19.23 -27.56 -44.72
N LEU A 934 19.87 -26.60 -45.40
CA LEU A 934 19.26 -25.29 -45.68
C LEU A 934 18.04 -25.43 -46.60
N GLU A 935 18.05 -26.44 -47.48
CA GLU A 935 16.94 -26.78 -48.37
C GLU A 935 15.64 -27.03 -47.59
N ASP A 936 15.73 -27.58 -46.38
CA ASP A 936 14.56 -27.89 -45.56
C ASP A 936 13.78 -26.65 -45.12
N ILE A 937 14.46 -25.50 -45.06
CA ILE A 937 13.85 -24.19 -44.85
C ILE A 937 13.42 -23.61 -46.19
N ALA A 938 14.31 -23.61 -47.18
CA ALA A 938 14.08 -22.94 -48.46
C ALA A 938 12.85 -23.48 -49.20
N THR A 939 12.63 -24.81 -49.15
CA THR A 939 11.51 -25.51 -49.78
C THR A 939 10.30 -25.69 -48.86
N TYR A 940 10.35 -25.20 -47.63
CA TYR A 940 9.20 -25.29 -46.72
C TYR A 940 8.00 -24.51 -47.28
N THR A 941 6.87 -25.20 -47.39
CA THR A 941 5.59 -24.62 -47.81
C THR A 941 4.67 -24.61 -46.60
N PRO A 942 4.26 -23.44 -46.09
CA PRO A 942 3.33 -23.35 -44.97
C PRO A 942 1.99 -24.01 -45.31
N ASP A 943 1.40 -24.67 -44.33
CA ASP A 943 0.08 -25.30 -44.40
C ASP A 943 -0.95 -24.41 -43.70
N ARG A 944 -0.97 -24.43 -42.36
CA ARG A 944 -1.94 -23.67 -41.56
C ARG A 944 -1.71 -22.16 -41.59
N SER A 945 -0.48 -21.74 -41.88
CA SER A 945 -0.10 -20.34 -42.06
C SER A 945 0.15 -19.97 -43.53
N ALA A 946 -0.42 -20.72 -44.48
CA ALA A 946 -0.38 -20.38 -45.90
C ALA A 946 -0.90 -18.96 -46.16
N GLY A 947 -0.07 -18.13 -46.79
CA GLY A 947 -0.39 -16.73 -47.09
C GLY A 947 -0.21 -15.76 -45.92
N TYR A 948 0.25 -16.22 -44.75
CA TYR A 948 0.54 -15.32 -43.64
C TYR A 948 1.79 -14.48 -43.90
N ASN A 949 1.74 -13.22 -43.50
CA ASN A 949 2.90 -12.36 -43.32
C ASN A 949 3.18 -12.24 -41.81
N TRP A 950 4.16 -11.42 -41.40
CA TRP A 950 4.46 -11.24 -39.97
C TRP A 950 3.27 -10.74 -39.15
N GLU A 951 2.49 -9.79 -39.66
CA GLU A 951 1.35 -9.21 -38.95
C GLU A 951 0.25 -10.27 -38.73
N THR A 952 -0.14 -10.99 -39.78
CA THR A 952 -1.16 -12.04 -39.66
C THR A 952 -0.67 -13.24 -38.85
N LEU A 953 0.63 -13.56 -38.91
CA LEU A 953 1.24 -14.57 -38.05
C LEU A 953 1.20 -14.16 -36.57
N PHE A 954 1.52 -12.91 -36.23
CA PHE A 954 1.41 -12.42 -34.85
C PHE A 954 -0.02 -12.55 -34.34
N GLN A 955 -1.01 -12.11 -35.12
CA GLN A 955 -2.43 -12.23 -34.75
C GLN A 955 -2.87 -13.68 -34.51
N ALA A 956 -2.28 -14.64 -35.23
CA ALA A 956 -2.56 -16.05 -35.03
C ALA A 956 -1.87 -16.61 -33.76
N VAL A 957 -0.60 -16.25 -33.54
CA VAL A 957 0.17 -16.70 -32.37
C VAL A 957 -0.38 -16.11 -31.07
N LEU A 958 -0.85 -14.85 -31.08
CA LEU A 958 -1.52 -14.20 -29.94
C LEU A 958 -2.77 -14.95 -29.46
N LYS A 959 -3.37 -15.79 -30.30
CA LYS A 959 -4.58 -16.57 -29.99
C LYS A 959 -4.28 -18.04 -29.69
N THR A 960 -3.01 -18.45 -29.78
CA THR A 960 -2.62 -19.84 -29.60
C THR A 960 -2.32 -20.12 -28.13
N HIS A 961 -3.06 -21.03 -27.51
CA HIS A 961 -2.74 -21.55 -26.18
C HIS A 961 -1.40 -22.27 -26.21
N ASP A 962 -0.45 -21.85 -25.38
CA ASP A 962 0.94 -22.31 -25.39
C ASP A 962 1.61 -22.10 -24.03
N ASP A 963 2.68 -22.86 -23.76
CA ASP A 963 3.52 -22.66 -22.57
C ASP A 963 4.50 -21.47 -22.73
N GLY A 964 4.27 -20.59 -23.70
CA GLY A 964 5.02 -19.36 -23.95
C GLY A 964 6.24 -19.53 -24.87
N HIS A 965 6.58 -20.73 -25.34
CA HIS A 965 7.73 -20.93 -26.24
C HIS A 965 7.49 -20.41 -27.66
N LEU A 966 6.28 -20.59 -28.20
CA LEU A 966 5.95 -20.20 -29.57
C LEU A 966 6.03 -18.68 -29.75
N ILE A 967 5.39 -17.91 -28.86
CA ILE A 967 5.39 -16.44 -28.93
C ILE A 967 6.81 -15.87 -28.80
N LYS A 968 7.62 -16.43 -27.88
CA LYS A 968 9.04 -16.08 -27.75
C LYS A 968 9.83 -16.35 -29.03
N ALA A 969 9.66 -17.54 -29.62
CA ALA A 969 10.41 -17.96 -30.80
C ALA A 969 10.06 -17.09 -32.01
N VAL A 970 8.76 -16.83 -32.23
CA VAL A 970 8.28 -15.98 -33.32
C VAL A 970 8.80 -14.55 -33.18
N ARG A 971 8.74 -13.97 -31.97
CA ARG A 971 9.28 -12.62 -31.71
C ARG A 971 10.80 -12.56 -31.93
N ALA A 972 11.55 -13.55 -31.45
CA ALA A 972 12.99 -13.60 -31.63
C ALA A 972 13.42 -13.79 -33.10
N LEU A 973 12.68 -14.59 -33.89
CA LEU A 973 12.92 -14.70 -35.33
C LEU A 973 12.65 -13.38 -36.06
N LYS A 974 11.61 -12.65 -35.67
CA LYS A 974 11.37 -11.31 -36.21
C LYS A 974 12.51 -10.36 -35.85
N ASN A 975 12.97 -10.38 -34.60
CA ASN A 975 14.12 -9.59 -34.17
C ASN A 975 15.37 -9.93 -34.98
N GLY A 976 15.61 -11.20 -35.26
CA GLY A 976 16.74 -11.65 -36.07
C GLY A 976 16.67 -11.17 -37.53
N GLU A 977 15.49 -11.15 -38.14
CA GLU A 977 15.26 -10.55 -39.46
C GLU A 977 15.57 -9.04 -39.42
N GLU A 978 15.00 -8.31 -38.46
CA GLU A 978 15.19 -6.87 -38.29
C GLU A 978 16.67 -6.51 -38.05
N TYR A 979 17.36 -7.26 -37.21
CA TYR A 979 18.77 -7.05 -36.90
C TYR A 979 19.66 -7.39 -38.10
N SER A 980 19.38 -8.50 -38.78
CA SER A 980 20.12 -8.91 -40.00
C SER A 980 20.00 -7.90 -41.12
N ASN A 981 18.90 -7.14 -41.20
CA ASN A 981 18.73 -6.06 -42.17
C ASN A 981 19.54 -4.79 -41.83
N LYS A 982 20.02 -4.64 -40.59
CA LYS A 982 20.86 -3.51 -40.15
C LYS A 982 22.36 -3.73 -40.42
N VAL A 983 22.77 -4.98 -40.66
CA VAL A 983 24.18 -5.39 -40.80
C VAL A 983 24.39 -6.06 -42.16
N ASN A 984 25.59 -5.96 -42.73
CA ASN A 984 25.89 -6.66 -43.98
C ASN A 984 25.94 -8.18 -43.74
N THR A 985 24.94 -8.89 -44.26
CA THR A 985 24.77 -10.34 -44.12
C THR A 985 24.84 -11.09 -45.46
N ASP A 986 25.48 -10.51 -46.48
CA ASP A 986 25.51 -11.06 -47.86
C ASP A 986 26.24 -12.41 -47.99
N ASP A 987 27.22 -12.69 -47.11
CA ASP A 987 27.98 -13.93 -47.14
C ASP A 987 27.17 -15.11 -46.59
N LYS A 988 26.51 -15.85 -47.49
CA LYS A 988 25.71 -17.04 -47.17
C LYS A 988 26.47 -18.16 -46.45
N LYS A 989 27.81 -18.16 -46.47
CA LYS A 989 28.61 -19.14 -45.70
C LYS A 989 28.63 -18.82 -44.21
N VAL A 990 28.38 -17.56 -43.86
CA VAL A 990 28.30 -17.05 -42.49
C VAL A 990 26.84 -16.87 -42.07
N PHE A 991 26.01 -16.33 -42.97
CA PHE A 991 24.62 -15.98 -42.73
C PHE A 991 23.68 -16.77 -43.66
N PRO A 992 23.46 -18.06 -43.40
CA PRO A 992 22.60 -18.90 -44.25
C PRO A 992 21.13 -18.47 -44.23
N ILE A 993 20.63 -17.87 -43.16
CA ILE A 993 19.24 -17.40 -43.06
C ILE A 993 19.11 -15.99 -43.63
N GLN A 994 18.42 -15.87 -44.76
CA GLN A 994 18.20 -14.61 -45.47
C GLN A 994 16.76 -14.50 -45.97
N GLY A 995 16.28 -13.26 -46.16
CA GLY A 995 14.99 -12.98 -46.79
C GLY A 995 13.82 -13.69 -46.11
N ASP A 996 12.98 -14.36 -46.91
CA ASP A 996 11.77 -15.06 -46.44
C ASP A 996 12.06 -16.27 -45.54
N SER A 997 13.32 -16.71 -45.41
CA SER A 997 13.72 -17.81 -44.53
C SER A 997 13.34 -17.56 -43.08
N TRP A 998 13.45 -16.31 -42.59
CA TRP A 998 13.07 -15.95 -41.23
C TRP A 998 11.59 -16.22 -40.95
N LEU A 999 10.72 -15.73 -41.85
CA LEU A 999 9.28 -15.94 -41.77
C LEU A 999 8.92 -17.41 -41.92
N LYS A 1000 9.59 -18.15 -42.83
CA LYS A 1000 9.35 -19.59 -43.01
C LYS A 1000 9.65 -20.41 -41.76
N ILE A 1001 10.72 -20.09 -41.02
CA ILE A 1001 11.01 -20.77 -39.75
C ILE A 1001 9.92 -20.44 -38.71
N ALA A 1002 9.43 -19.19 -38.67
CA ALA A 1002 8.36 -18.79 -37.76
C ALA A 1002 7.02 -19.47 -38.11
N GLN A 1003 6.70 -19.60 -39.41
CA GLN A 1003 5.57 -20.36 -39.91
C GLN A 1003 5.69 -21.85 -39.59
N MET A 1004 6.89 -22.42 -39.73
CA MET A 1004 7.17 -23.81 -39.34
C MET A 1004 6.94 -24.03 -37.83
N ALA A 1005 7.35 -23.07 -36.99
CA ALA A 1005 7.07 -23.10 -35.56
C ALA A 1005 5.55 -23.11 -35.29
N TYR A 1006 4.80 -22.19 -35.91
CA TYR A 1006 3.35 -22.09 -35.73
C TYR A 1006 2.61 -23.32 -36.26
N ASP A 1007 2.83 -23.73 -37.51
CA ASP A 1007 2.14 -24.85 -38.16
C ASP A 1007 2.35 -26.17 -37.42
N SER A 1008 3.54 -26.35 -36.83
CA SER A 1008 3.89 -27.57 -36.11
C SER A 1008 3.42 -27.60 -34.65
N THR A 1009 2.88 -26.50 -34.12
CA THR A 1009 2.48 -26.35 -32.71
C THR A 1009 1.00 -26.03 -32.50
N VAL A 1010 0.34 -25.35 -33.45
CA VAL A 1010 -1.07 -24.96 -33.34
C VAL A 1010 -2.00 -26.19 -33.28
N ASP A 1011 -3.04 -26.10 -32.46
CA ASP A 1011 -3.99 -27.18 -32.13
C ASP A 1011 -3.34 -28.50 -31.66
N ARG A 1012 -2.22 -28.41 -30.93
CA ARG A 1012 -1.55 -29.55 -30.32
C ARG A 1012 -1.37 -29.37 -28.82
N ASP A 1013 -1.41 -30.50 -28.11
CA ASP A 1013 -1.01 -30.57 -26.70
C ASP A 1013 0.45 -30.14 -26.52
N ILE A 1014 0.76 -29.47 -25.40
CA ILE A 1014 2.08 -28.92 -25.07
C ILE A 1014 3.21 -29.95 -25.28
N MET A 1015 3.01 -31.20 -24.85
CA MET A 1015 4.05 -32.23 -24.97
C MET A 1015 4.31 -32.66 -26.42
N GLN A 1016 3.38 -32.36 -27.33
CA GLN A 1016 3.48 -32.69 -28.76
C GLN A 1016 3.93 -31.51 -29.61
N LYS A 1017 4.16 -30.32 -29.04
CA LYS A 1017 4.50 -29.10 -29.80
C LYS A 1017 5.90 -29.11 -30.38
N TRP A 1018 6.87 -29.69 -29.68
CA TRP A 1018 8.29 -29.64 -30.04
C TRP A 1018 8.90 -31.03 -30.16
N ILE A 1019 9.99 -31.15 -30.93
CA ILE A 1019 10.84 -32.36 -30.90
C ILE A 1019 11.77 -32.27 -29.70
N TRP A 1020 11.84 -33.32 -28.88
CA TRP A 1020 12.69 -33.35 -27.69
C TRP A 1020 14.06 -33.99 -27.98
N GLY A 1021 14.89 -33.29 -28.77
CA GLY A 1021 16.19 -33.79 -29.23
C GLY A 1021 16.08 -34.43 -30.61
N VAL A 1022 16.35 -33.62 -31.63
CA VAL A 1022 16.21 -33.91 -33.06
C VAL A 1022 16.98 -35.15 -33.53
N GLY A 1023 18.09 -35.49 -32.88
CA GLY A 1023 18.92 -36.66 -33.20
C GLY A 1023 18.44 -37.99 -32.64
N PHE A 1024 17.39 -38.03 -31.81
CA PHE A 1024 16.89 -39.26 -31.19
C PHE A 1024 15.64 -39.78 -31.91
N ASP A 1025 15.63 -41.07 -32.25
CA ASP A 1025 14.51 -41.72 -32.96
C ASP A 1025 13.18 -41.60 -32.20
N GLU A 1026 13.24 -41.64 -30.87
CA GLU A 1026 12.10 -41.55 -29.96
C GLU A 1026 11.32 -40.24 -30.15
N GLY A 1027 12.02 -39.12 -30.39
CA GLY A 1027 11.40 -37.81 -30.61
C GLY A 1027 10.56 -37.76 -31.89
N TRP A 1028 10.80 -38.65 -32.85
CA TRP A 1028 10.13 -38.69 -34.15
C TRP A 1028 9.04 -39.76 -34.27
N ALA A 1029 8.82 -40.56 -33.22
CA ALA A 1029 7.91 -41.71 -33.24
C ALA A 1029 6.47 -41.34 -33.62
N HIS A 1030 6.00 -40.17 -33.18
CA HIS A 1030 4.63 -39.70 -33.41
C HIS A 1030 4.49 -38.68 -34.55
N ILE A 1031 5.58 -38.37 -35.24
CA ILE A 1031 5.59 -37.40 -36.33
C ILE A 1031 5.26 -38.11 -37.65
N PRO A 1032 4.28 -37.62 -38.42
CA PRO A 1032 3.91 -38.24 -39.69
C PRO A 1032 5.06 -38.19 -40.69
N ALA A 1033 5.02 -39.11 -41.67
CA ALA A 1033 5.91 -39.03 -42.82
C ALA A 1033 5.60 -37.76 -43.64
N LEU A 1034 6.61 -37.22 -44.31
CA LEU A 1034 6.42 -36.15 -45.28
C LEU A 1034 5.67 -36.72 -46.49
N GLU A 1035 4.50 -36.15 -46.84
CA GLU A 1035 3.73 -36.55 -48.02
C GLU A 1035 4.40 -36.15 -49.35
#